data_AF-A0A1Y4A3Z7-F1
#
_entry.id   AF-A0A1Y4A3Z7-F1
#
_cell.length_a   1.000
_cell.length_b   1.000
_cell.length_c   1.000
_cell.angle_alpha   90.00
_cell.angle_beta   90.00
_cell.angle_gamma   90.00
#
_symmetry.space_group_name_H-M   'P 1'
#
loop_
_entity.id
_entity.type
_entity.pdbx_description
1 polymer ?
#
loop_
_entity_poly.entity_id
_entity_poly.type
_entity_poly.pdbx_seq_one_letter_code
_entity_poly.pdbx_strand_id
1 'polypeptide(L)'
;MKRGDVFMEQDRKLLALLDRDPEQGMADLIEGYSGLLWSVCRTYLQSAEDIKECVNETFSEFYLQRDHFDPSKGTLKGYLAVIARRCAIRRHQENCRWERSSSPQPEEVTDPFAHLEQQDELERALSALDPVDQQIIRLKYYGGLTAREIAASLGLPYETVKKRQQRSLKKLLRALSLGLLVALILAALAACAYMILRHFGFVPGYGVDSDPQAGTYILEQSAVIQGELYEIHLEDAYWQNGSFLADLSLYGQTSPYLTPLDISLSGLDNLQPISISQNGLDVLGAYSLRLIYEGDLPQSSASSLELILTLDGTDLPITLVAAEETALEQAGFYSVTEADGGLLAVPRLENGELVVSIHPLNTGPFNTSPSLTKGIWSHYGGPQLPITVTAPDGTVLEGEPTSYSPFNGDTYLNWYFGPAEPGDYVLNVPYVYQYPAAGTDSPTVQLSLSASDGAPVSLSLPGGTLTLDRPFPIDDVTAYCSTISHSYDEAGYTWWAMEATWEGEDPERVPAAIPVLEDGAGTVILNNTTYHNVEAGLWTEPVYDSDGQYTQFRGYVVGTLNGLDQATLSLPAEKLCYRWNHPFTISMTVQPEPERPSYTGTSGNYSLTATPRRTDGAVILNLSPASSDKYMIPTSTLTRSPLTALGATDAPITLTAADGTVYEGEYQPGRQNNASDWSFGDIPAGDYTLHVPYLYLTAPESWHMAIPLPQQQGQVLPVGPVYTCFSGRIELSSITGIGTDPAILEQFAAAVITYPSGGINQPQEAPLVSRLDLSLHSGMEDYTLVDVGLQLFLTDEAYFSGACERQYVFEEGEPRLTSLLLRHAPGLYATDLTFTDPVLRWNHPFDIPVTIP
;
A
#
# COMPACT_ATOMS: atom_id res chain seq x y z
N MET A 1 21.31 7.66 -44.48
CA MET A 1 22.13 8.90 -44.59
C MET A 1 21.29 10.05 -44.07
N LYS A 2 21.76 10.74 -43.03
CA LYS A 2 21.02 11.88 -42.45
C LYS A 2 21.11 13.06 -43.44
N ARG A 3 20.12 13.97 -43.41
CA ARG A 3 19.94 15.09 -44.36
C ARG A 3 21.20 15.94 -44.62
N GLY A 4 22.16 15.99 -43.68
CA GLY A 4 23.46 16.65 -43.84
C GLY A 4 24.43 15.94 -44.81
N ASP A 5 24.30 14.64 -45.00
CA ASP A 5 25.13 13.85 -45.91
C ASP A 5 24.83 14.18 -47.38
N VAL A 6 23.59 14.59 -47.69
CA VAL A 6 23.14 14.95 -49.06
C VAL A 6 23.75 16.29 -49.50
N PHE A 7 23.81 17.28 -48.61
CA PHE A 7 24.42 18.59 -48.91
C PHE A 7 25.94 18.48 -49.09
N MET A 8 26.62 17.65 -48.30
CA MET A 8 28.06 17.42 -48.46
C MET A 8 28.41 16.72 -49.77
N GLU A 9 27.55 15.84 -50.28
CA GLU A 9 27.74 15.19 -51.58
C GLU A 9 27.54 16.17 -52.75
N GLN A 10 26.59 17.10 -52.61
CA GLN A 10 26.35 18.14 -53.63
C GLN A 10 27.48 19.18 -53.68
N ASP A 11 28.00 19.62 -52.52
CA ASP A 11 29.16 20.51 -52.43
C ASP A 11 30.43 19.87 -53.03
N ARG A 12 30.64 18.56 -52.80
CA ARG A 12 31.76 17.82 -53.41
C ARG A 12 31.66 17.75 -54.93
N LYS A 13 30.46 17.51 -55.46
CA LYS A 13 30.21 17.50 -56.91
C LYS A 13 30.45 18.86 -57.53
N LEU A 14 30.03 19.93 -56.86
CA LEU A 14 30.23 21.31 -57.31
C LEU A 14 31.73 21.69 -57.33
N LEU A 15 32.50 21.28 -56.33
CA LEU A 15 33.95 21.50 -56.28
C LEU A 15 34.70 20.69 -57.34
N ALA A 16 34.32 19.43 -57.55
CA ALA A 16 34.87 18.62 -58.64
C ALA A 16 34.53 19.21 -60.03
N LEU A 17 33.36 19.86 -60.17
CA LEU A 17 32.98 20.58 -61.38
C LEU A 17 33.83 21.85 -61.57
N LEU A 18 34.06 22.63 -60.53
CA LEU A 18 34.96 23.81 -60.53
C LEU A 18 36.40 23.48 -60.95
N ASP A 19 36.88 22.26 -60.69
CA ASP A 19 38.20 21.80 -61.12
C ASP A 19 38.24 21.36 -62.58
N ARG A 20 37.17 20.73 -63.07
CA ARG A 20 37.09 20.18 -64.44
C ARG A 20 36.63 21.20 -65.47
N ASP A 21 35.66 22.04 -65.11
CA ASP A 21 35.07 23.11 -65.92
C ASP A 21 34.79 24.34 -65.03
N PRO A 22 35.82 25.21 -64.84
CA PRO A 22 35.75 26.29 -63.85
C PRO A 22 34.68 27.34 -64.14
N GLU A 23 34.32 27.53 -65.41
CA GLU A 23 33.35 28.55 -65.81
C GLU A 23 31.93 28.10 -65.44
N GLN A 24 31.55 26.87 -65.80
CA GLN A 24 30.26 26.31 -65.40
C GLN A 24 30.17 26.07 -63.89
N GLY A 25 31.25 25.60 -63.25
CA GLY A 25 31.27 25.38 -61.81
C GLY A 25 31.12 26.68 -61.00
N MET A 26 31.66 27.80 -61.50
CA MET A 26 31.51 29.10 -60.85
C MET A 26 30.11 29.70 -61.06
N ALA A 27 29.50 29.49 -62.22
CA ALA A 27 28.11 29.88 -62.48
C ALA A 27 27.15 29.20 -61.49
N ASP A 28 27.28 27.89 -61.32
CA ASP A 28 26.44 27.09 -60.41
C ASP A 28 26.67 27.48 -58.93
N LEU A 29 27.90 27.84 -58.56
CA LEU A 29 28.25 28.32 -57.21
C LEU A 29 27.63 29.69 -56.92
N ILE A 30 27.70 30.62 -57.88
CA ILE A 30 27.10 31.95 -57.75
C ILE A 30 25.57 31.83 -57.65
N GLU A 31 24.94 31.02 -58.51
CA GLU A 31 23.49 30.81 -58.47
C GLU A 31 23.04 30.20 -57.13
N GLY A 32 23.74 29.18 -56.63
CA GLY A 32 23.37 28.48 -55.39
C GLY A 32 23.59 29.28 -54.10
N TYR A 33 24.56 30.20 -54.06
CA TYR A 33 25.01 30.80 -52.81
C TYR A 33 24.88 32.34 -52.72
N SER A 34 24.57 33.05 -53.82
CA SER A 34 24.47 34.52 -53.79
C SER A 34 23.46 35.05 -52.76
N GLY A 35 22.28 34.42 -52.64
CA GLY A 35 21.25 34.85 -51.69
C GLY A 35 21.66 34.71 -50.23
N LEU A 36 22.46 33.69 -49.90
CA LEU A 36 23.02 33.52 -48.57
C LEU A 36 24.08 34.58 -48.26
N LEU A 37 25.00 34.81 -49.18
CA LEU A 37 26.07 35.78 -48.93
C LEU A 37 25.53 37.20 -48.84
N TRP A 38 24.46 37.49 -49.59
CA TRP A 38 23.72 38.73 -49.47
C TRP A 38 23.19 38.96 -48.04
N SER A 39 22.56 37.95 -47.43
CA SER A 39 21.98 38.10 -46.09
C SER A 39 23.07 38.28 -45.02
N VAL A 40 24.20 37.57 -45.16
CA VAL A 40 25.36 37.73 -44.28
C VAL A 40 25.93 39.16 -44.39
N CYS A 41 26.19 39.65 -45.60
CA CYS A 41 26.78 40.98 -45.79
C CYS A 41 25.84 42.11 -45.35
N ARG A 42 24.53 41.99 -45.57
CA ARG A 42 23.51 42.98 -45.15
C ARG A 42 23.43 43.18 -43.64
N THR A 43 23.92 42.22 -42.85
CA THR A 43 23.96 42.36 -41.38
C THR A 43 24.95 43.44 -40.94
N TYR A 44 25.93 43.79 -41.79
CA TYR A 44 26.99 44.75 -41.51
C TYR A 44 26.98 45.96 -42.44
N LEU A 45 26.40 45.85 -43.64
CA LEU A 45 26.36 46.89 -44.67
C LEU A 45 24.93 47.28 -45.01
N GLN A 46 24.67 48.57 -45.22
CA GLN A 46 23.32 49.07 -45.53
C GLN A 46 23.09 49.35 -47.02
N SER A 47 24.13 49.74 -47.78
CA SER A 47 24.03 50.01 -49.22
C SER A 47 23.92 48.71 -50.03
N ALA A 48 22.90 48.61 -50.87
CA ALA A 48 22.72 47.45 -51.75
C ALA A 48 23.84 47.32 -52.79
N GLU A 49 24.49 48.42 -53.16
CA GLU A 49 25.61 48.42 -54.11
C GLU A 49 26.89 47.89 -53.45
N ASP A 50 27.17 48.30 -52.21
CA ASP A 50 28.27 47.76 -51.41
C ASP A 50 28.09 46.28 -51.09
N ILE A 51 26.85 45.87 -50.81
CA ILE A 51 26.55 44.44 -50.57
C ILE A 51 26.79 43.64 -51.85
N LYS A 52 26.35 44.12 -53.03
CA LYS A 52 26.64 43.47 -54.33
C LYS A 52 28.13 43.29 -54.52
N GLU A 53 28.89 44.36 -54.31
CA GLU A 53 30.33 44.34 -54.53
C GLU A 53 31.04 43.41 -53.54
N CYS A 54 30.62 43.40 -52.27
CA CYS A 54 31.17 42.53 -51.24
C CYS A 54 30.86 41.04 -51.48
N VAL A 55 29.67 40.73 -52.00
CA VAL A 55 29.31 39.37 -52.42
C VAL A 55 30.14 38.93 -53.64
N ASN A 56 30.29 39.79 -54.65
CA ASN A 56 31.14 39.51 -55.80
C ASN A 56 32.61 39.34 -55.41
N GLU A 57 33.11 40.17 -54.49
CA GLU A 57 34.47 40.08 -53.97
C GLU A 57 34.67 38.77 -53.20
N THR A 58 33.68 38.32 -52.43
CA THR A 58 33.72 37.04 -51.73
C THR A 58 33.86 35.87 -52.70
N PHE A 59 33.10 35.87 -53.79
CA PHE A 59 33.22 34.84 -54.82
C PHE A 59 34.57 34.92 -55.53
N SER A 60 35.03 36.12 -55.87
CA SER A 60 36.32 36.31 -56.53
C SER A 60 37.49 35.85 -55.65
N GLU A 61 37.45 36.18 -54.35
CA GLU A 61 38.47 35.76 -53.39
C GLU A 61 38.44 34.24 -53.17
N PHE A 62 37.25 33.66 -53.08
CA PHE A 62 37.10 32.22 -53.03
C PHE A 62 37.70 31.55 -54.27
N TYR A 63 37.40 32.04 -55.48
CA TYR A 63 37.91 31.43 -56.72
C TYR A 63 39.44 31.48 -56.81
N LEU A 64 40.04 32.62 -56.45
CA LEU A 64 41.50 32.79 -56.47
C LEU A 64 42.20 31.95 -55.39
N GLN A 65 41.52 31.66 -54.28
CA GLN A 65 42.08 30.94 -53.13
C GLN A 65 41.43 29.57 -52.93
N ARG A 66 40.79 29.02 -53.97
CA ARG A 66 39.95 27.81 -53.86
C ARG A 66 40.71 26.58 -53.38
N ASP A 67 42.00 26.49 -53.73
CA ASP A 67 42.89 25.39 -53.34
C ASP A 67 43.16 25.35 -51.81
N HIS A 68 42.81 26.42 -51.09
CA HIS A 68 42.87 26.47 -49.63
C HIS A 68 41.61 25.97 -48.95
N PHE A 69 40.50 25.80 -49.69
CA PHE A 69 39.29 25.23 -49.12
C PHE A 69 39.41 23.72 -49.01
N ASP A 70 39.21 23.22 -47.78
CA ASP A 70 39.25 21.80 -47.46
C ASP A 70 37.86 21.33 -47.00
N PRO A 71 37.13 20.54 -47.82
CA PRO A 71 35.77 20.09 -47.52
C PRO A 71 35.66 19.21 -46.26
N SER A 72 36.78 18.68 -45.75
CA SER A 72 36.81 17.90 -44.52
C SER A 72 36.80 18.76 -43.25
N LYS A 73 37.11 20.05 -43.36
CA LYS A 73 37.22 20.98 -42.22
C LYS A 73 35.98 21.85 -42.01
N GLY A 74 35.04 21.85 -42.94
CA GLY A 74 33.81 22.61 -42.86
C GLY A 74 33.05 22.60 -44.18
N THR A 75 31.77 22.96 -44.12
CA THR A 75 30.94 23.04 -45.34
C THR A 75 31.33 24.24 -46.19
N LEU A 76 31.17 24.12 -47.50
CA LEU A 76 31.46 25.20 -48.44
C LEU A 76 30.63 26.46 -48.11
N LYS A 77 29.36 26.24 -47.74
CA LYS A 77 28.45 27.24 -47.20
C LYS A 77 29.04 28.04 -46.02
N GLY A 78 29.58 27.35 -45.02
CA GLY A 78 30.15 27.98 -43.83
C GLY A 78 31.43 28.74 -44.15
N TYR A 79 32.25 28.21 -45.05
CA TYR A 79 33.48 28.86 -45.48
C TYR A 79 33.22 30.16 -46.23
N LEU A 80 32.30 30.14 -47.20
CA LEU A 80 31.89 31.34 -47.94
C LEU A 80 31.28 32.40 -47.01
N ALA A 81 30.49 31.99 -46.01
CA ALA A 81 29.91 32.92 -45.03
C ALA A 81 30.98 33.61 -44.15
N VAL A 82 32.08 32.92 -43.82
CA VAL A 82 33.20 33.52 -43.07
C VAL A 82 33.95 34.54 -43.92
N ILE A 83 34.22 34.22 -45.19
CA ILE A 83 34.86 35.17 -46.12
C ILE A 83 33.94 36.39 -46.31
N ALA A 84 32.64 36.18 -46.55
CA ALA A 84 31.65 37.26 -46.67
C ALA A 84 31.61 38.16 -45.42
N ARG A 85 31.57 37.58 -44.21
CA ARG A 85 31.61 38.35 -42.97
C ARG A 85 32.88 39.18 -42.86
N ARG A 86 34.03 38.61 -43.21
CA ARG A 86 35.31 39.32 -43.17
C ARG A 86 35.34 40.48 -44.17
N CYS A 87 34.88 40.26 -45.40
CA CYS A 87 34.79 41.30 -46.43
C CYS A 87 33.81 42.40 -46.01
N ALA A 88 32.65 42.05 -45.43
CA ALA A 88 31.64 43.00 -44.99
C ALA A 88 32.11 43.85 -43.80
N ILE A 89 32.80 43.26 -42.83
CA ILE A 89 33.42 44.01 -41.72
C ILE A 89 34.51 44.93 -42.24
N ARG A 90 35.35 44.47 -43.18
CA ARG A 90 36.40 45.30 -43.79
C ARG A 90 35.78 46.50 -44.53
N ARG A 91 34.78 46.26 -45.38
CA ARG A 91 34.08 47.32 -46.11
C ARG A 91 33.34 48.30 -45.18
N HIS A 92 32.72 47.78 -44.11
CA HIS A 92 32.09 48.62 -43.09
C HIS A 92 33.12 49.53 -42.40
N GLN A 93 34.30 48.99 -42.08
CA GLN A 93 35.40 49.76 -41.51
C GLN A 93 35.97 50.79 -42.50
N GLU A 94 36.04 50.48 -43.80
CA GLU A 94 36.43 51.43 -44.85
C GLU A 94 35.41 52.56 -45.00
N ASN A 95 34.12 52.25 -45.01
CA ASN A 95 33.04 53.24 -45.03
C ASN A 95 33.08 54.13 -43.77
N CYS A 96 33.29 53.53 -42.59
CA CYS A 96 33.47 54.27 -41.33
C CYS A 96 34.76 55.12 -41.34
N ARG A 97 35.83 54.69 -42.02
CA ARG A 97 37.06 55.48 -42.16
C ARG A 97 36.85 56.67 -43.09
N TRP A 98 36.09 56.50 -44.18
CA TRP A 98 35.70 57.59 -45.08
C TRP A 98 34.81 58.60 -44.34
N GLU A 99 33.85 58.12 -43.55
CA GLU A 99 32.97 58.94 -42.70
C GLU A 99 33.74 59.65 -41.56
N ARG A 100 34.81 59.06 -41.02
CA ARG A 100 35.71 59.66 -40.00
C ARG A 100 36.66 60.75 -40.52
N SER A 101 36.75 60.97 -41.84
CA SER A 101 37.35 62.19 -42.42
C SER A 101 36.54 63.46 -42.06
N SER A 102 35.33 63.26 -41.56
CA SER A 102 34.44 64.21 -40.90
C SER A 102 34.41 63.87 -39.40
N SER A 103 35.15 64.63 -38.58
CA SER A 103 35.31 64.46 -37.12
C SER A 103 34.02 64.72 -36.30
N PRO A 104 33.95 64.45 -34.96
CA PRO A 104 34.79 63.60 -34.07
C PRO A 104 34.02 62.64 -33.08
N GLN A 105 34.80 61.79 -32.36
CA GLN A 105 34.55 60.72 -31.34
C GLN A 105 34.13 61.15 -29.89
N PRO A 106 34.01 60.26 -28.85
CA PRO A 106 33.43 58.88 -28.72
C PRO A 106 32.55 58.66 -27.44
N GLU A 107 31.84 57.53 -27.30
CA GLU A 107 31.33 57.02 -26.00
C GLU A 107 31.61 55.51 -25.83
N GLU A 108 31.89 55.11 -24.58
CA GLU A 108 32.54 53.87 -24.14
C GLU A 108 31.56 52.76 -23.72
N VAL A 109 32.10 51.53 -23.67
CA VAL A 109 31.41 50.22 -23.56
C VAL A 109 30.93 49.93 -22.13
N THR A 110 29.74 49.33 -21.99
CA THR A 110 29.36 48.53 -20.81
C THR A 110 28.70 47.23 -21.26
N ASP A 111 29.23 46.11 -20.77
CA ASP A 111 28.79 44.74 -21.03
C ASP A 111 27.55 44.41 -20.19
N PRO A 112 26.39 44.09 -20.79
CA PRO A 112 25.15 43.88 -20.04
C PRO A 112 24.99 42.48 -19.40
N PHE A 113 25.98 41.58 -19.48
CA PHE A 113 25.84 40.22 -18.94
C PHE A 113 26.99 39.75 -18.03
N ALA A 114 27.64 40.69 -17.33
CA ALA A 114 28.59 40.37 -16.27
C ALA A 114 27.87 39.89 -14.99
N HIS A 115 27.49 38.62 -14.92
CA HIS A 115 27.28 37.75 -13.73
C HIS A 115 26.79 36.37 -14.23
N LEU A 116 26.98 35.21 -13.61
CA LEU A 116 27.83 34.58 -12.59
C LEU A 116 27.67 33.05 -12.88
N GLU A 117 28.47 32.17 -12.28
CA GLU A 117 28.48 30.68 -12.39
C GLU A 117 29.27 30.06 -13.58
N GLN A 118 29.04 30.45 -14.84
CA GLN A 118 29.77 29.82 -15.97
C GLN A 118 31.27 30.19 -16.02
N GLN A 119 31.66 31.37 -15.51
CA GLN A 119 33.08 31.76 -15.46
C GLN A 119 33.87 31.00 -14.40
N ASP A 120 33.30 30.66 -13.25
CA ASP A 120 34.04 29.94 -12.20
C ASP A 120 34.29 28.48 -12.59
N GLU A 121 33.37 27.89 -13.35
CA GLU A 121 33.51 26.52 -13.84
C GLU A 121 34.44 26.43 -15.06
N LEU A 122 34.38 27.44 -15.94
CA LEU A 122 35.33 27.60 -17.04
C LEU A 122 36.74 27.95 -16.52
N GLU A 123 36.88 28.82 -15.52
CA GLU A 123 38.17 29.12 -14.89
C GLU A 123 38.72 27.95 -14.09
N ARG A 124 37.87 27.19 -13.37
CA ARG A 124 38.28 25.90 -12.78
C ARG A 124 38.78 24.93 -13.85
N ALA A 125 38.03 24.77 -14.94
CA ALA A 125 38.43 23.89 -16.05
C ALA A 125 39.72 24.37 -16.76
N LEU A 126 39.92 25.68 -16.87
CA LEU A 126 41.14 26.30 -17.41
C LEU A 126 42.33 26.16 -16.45
N SER A 127 42.11 26.25 -15.14
CA SER A 127 43.14 26.07 -14.10
C SER A 127 43.61 24.61 -13.97
N ALA A 128 42.79 23.65 -14.41
CA ALA A 128 43.16 22.24 -14.51
C ALA A 128 44.01 21.91 -15.75
N LEU A 129 44.28 22.89 -16.62
CA LEU A 129 45.26 22.78 -17.70
C LEU A 129 46.64 23.17 -17.18
N ASP A 130 47.70 22.63 -17.82
CA ASP A 130 49.05 23.10 -17.55
C ASP A 130 49.17 24.60 -17.89
N PRO A 131 49.97 25.40 -17.17
CA PRO A 131 49.98 26.87 -17.31
C PRO A 131 50.26 27.37 -18.74
N VAL A 132 51.15 26.68 -19.44
CA VAL A 132 51.51 26.99 -20.84
C VAL A 132 50.34 26.70 -21.79
N ASP A 133 49.55 25.66 -21.49
CA ASP A 133 48.40 25.25 -22.29
C ASP A 133 47.21 26.20 -22.08
N GLN A 134 46.98 26.66 -20.85
CA GLN A 134 46.01 27.71 -20.52
C GLN A 134 46.32 29.01 -21.27
N GLN A 135 47.59 29.43 -21.28
CA GLN A 135 48.02 30.67 -21.92
C GLN A 135 47.89 30.62 -23.46
N ILE A 136 48.14 29.45 -24.07
CA ILE A 136 47.91 29.22 -25.51
C ILE A 136 46.42 29.37 -25.86
N ILE A 137 45.50 28.85 -25.04
CA ILE A 137 44.05 28.98 -25.27
C ILE A 137 43.62 30.44 -25.18
N ARG A 138 44.13 31.19 -24.20
CA ARG A 138 43.76 32.61 -24.05
C ARG A 138 44.18 33.46 -25.24
N LEU A 139 45.45 33.35 -25.66
CA LEU A 139 45.97 34.11 -26.80
C LEU A 139 45.26 33.78 -28.12
N LYS A 140 44.82 32.52 -28.28
CA LYS A 140 44.13 32.07 -29.48
C LYS A 140 42.71 32.61 -29.60
N TYR A 141 41.93 32.54 -28.52
CA TYR A 141 40.48 32.77 -28.59
C TYR A 141 40.06 34.15 -28.06
N TYR A 142 40.77 34.70 -27.08
CA TYR A 142 40.54 36.09 -26.63
C TYR A 142 41.40 37.08 -27.40
N GLY A 143 42.62 36.68 -27.81
CA GLY A 143 43.55 37.54 -28.55
C GLY A 143 43.48 37.43 -30.08
N GLY A 144 42.72 36.47 -30.63
CA GLY A 144 42.50 36.31 -32.08
C GLY A 144 43.71 35.86 -32.91
N LEU A 145 44.85 35.54 -32.27
CA LEU A 145 46.11 35.24 -32.96
C LEU A 145 46.10 33.88 -33.68
N THR A 146 46.92 33.73 -34.71
CA THR A 146 47.16 32.45 -35.37
C THR A 146 48.17 31.60 -34.59
N ALA A 147 48.15 30.28 -34.79
CA ALA A 147 49.05 29.38 -34.05
C ALA A 147 50.54 29.63 -34.38
N ARG A 148 50.87 30.22 -35.54
CA ARG A 148 52.24 30.65 -35.88
C ARG A 148 52.66 31.89 -35.10
N GLU A 149 51.77 32.86 -34.93
CA GLU A 149 52.02 34.07 -34.15
C GLU A 149 52.13 33.75 -32.65
N ILE A 150 51.31 32.82 -32.16
CA ILE A 150 51.42 32.32 -30.77
C ILE A 150 52.74 31.58 -30.54
N ALA A 151 53.15 30.74 -31.50
CA ALA A 151 54.43 30.03 -31.45
C ALA A 151 55.64 30.98 -31.41
N ALA A 152 55.61 32.03 -32.24
CA ALA A 152 56.63 33.08 -32.20
C ALA A 152 56.62 33.88 -30.89
N SER A 153 55.43 34.23 -30.38
CA SER A 153 55.27 35.02 -29.15
C SER A 153 55.69 34.28 -27.88
N LEU A 154 55.57 32.95 -27.85
CA LEU A 154 55.89 32.12 -26.67
C LEU A 154 57.24 31.40 -26.80
N GLY A 155 57.96 31.56 -27.91
CA GLY A 155 59.24 30.88 -28.16
C GLY A 155 59.09 29.36 -28.31
N LEU A 156 57.91 28.88 -28.70
CA LEU A 156 57.60 27.46 -28.83
C LEU A 156 57.55 27.02 -30.30
N PRO A 157 57.89 25.77 -30.63
CA PRO A 157 57.69 25.26 -31.98
C PRO A 157 56.20 25.26 -32.36
N TYR A 158 55.91 25.68 -33.60
CA TYR A 158 54.54 25.76 -34.14
C TYR A 158 53.73 24.47 -33.97
N GLU A 159 54.36 23.32 -34.26
CA GLU A 159 53.71 22.00 -34.13
C GLU A 159 53.39 21.64 -32.67
N THR A 160 54.20 22.13 -31.72
CA THR A 160 53.97 21.94 -30.29
C THR A 160 52.78 22.76 -29.80
N VAL A 161 52.66 24.02 -30.23
CA VAL A 161 51.52 24.88 -29.91
C VAL A 161 50.22 24.29 -30.47
N LYS A 162 50.24 23.81 -31.72
CA LYS A 162 49.07 23.21 -32.37
C LYS A 162 48.59 21.94 -31.65
N LYS A 163 49.50 21.03 -31.29
CA LYS A 163 49.17 19.80 -30.55
C LYS A 163 48.64 20.10 -29.13
N ARG A 164 49.27 21.03 -28.42
CA ARG A 164 48.85 21.45 -27.06
C ARG A 164 47.48 22.14 -27.08
N GLN A 165 47.24 23.03 -28.02
CA GLN A 165 45.96 23.70 -28.21
C GLN A 165 44.82 22.71 -28.45
N GLN A 166 45.01 21.76 -29.38
CA GLN A 166 44.00 20.74 -29.69
C GLN A 166 43.72 19.81 -28.50
N ARG A 167 44.77 19.42 -27.75
CA ARG A 167 44.62 18.59 -26.54
C ARG A 167 43.86 19.33 -25.44
N SER A 168 44.15 20.61 -25.26
CA SER A 168 43.53 21.47 -24.24
C SER A 168 42.06 21.72 -24.53
N LEU A 169 41.70 22.03 -25.78
CA LEU A 169 40.30 22.16 -26.20
C LEU A 169 39.52 20.87 -26.01
N LYS A 170 40.12 19.70 -26.33
CA LYS A 170 39.45 18.41 -26.14
C LYS A 170 39.24 18.06 -24.67
N LYS A 171 40.14 18.50 -23.78
CA LYS A 171 39.98 18.37 -22.32
C LYS A 171 38.88 19.32 -21.80
N LEU A 172 38.90 20.59 -22.20
CA LEU A 172 37.89 21.57 -21.81
C LEU A 172 36.49 21.19 -22.30
N LEU A 173 36.37 20.79 -23.57
CA LEU A 173 35.11 20.36 -24.18
C LEU A 173 34.50 19.15 -23.45
N ARG A 174 35.32 18.16 -23.06
CA ARG A 174 34.83 17.00 -22.30
C ARG A 174 34.37 17.37 -20.89
N ALA A 175 35.06 18.29 -20.23
CA ALA A 175 34.69 18.74 -18.89
C ALA A 175 33.39 19.55 -18.90
N LEU A 176 33.16 20.37 -19.94
CA LEU A 176 32.03 21.30 -20.00
C LEU A 176 30.78 20.74 -20.70
N SER A 177 30.90 19.83 -21.67
CA SER A 177 29.76 19.41 -22.51
C SER A 177 28.93 18.25 -21.96
N LEU A 178 29.51 17.39 -21.11
CA LEU A 178 28.79 16.24 -20.57
C LEU A 178 28.00 16.60 -19.30
N GLY A 179 28.54 17.51 -18.48
CA GLY A 179 27.91 17.94 -17.22
C GLY A 179 26.63 18.74 -17.44
N LEU A 180 26.63 19.73 -18.33
CA LEU A 180 25.49 20.65 -18.50
C LEU A 180 24.26 19.99 -19.14
N LEU A 181 24.46 19.08 -20.10
CA LEU A 181 23.39 18.41 -20.82
C LEU A 181 22.75 17.31 -19.96
N VAL A 182 23.58 16.59 -19.19
CA VAL A 182 23.10 15.64 -18.19
C VAL A 182 22.41 16.38 -17.04
N ALA A 183 22.97 17.51 -16.56
CA ALA A 183 22.35 18.30 -15.50
C ALA A 183 21.01 18.94 -15.90
N LEU A 184 20.85 19.42 -17.14
CA LEU A 184 19.59 19.97 -17.62
C LEU A 184 18.51 18.90 -17.85
N ILE A 185 18.91 17.74 -18.36
CA ILE A 185 17.99 16.59 -18.50
C ILE A 185 17.62 16.06 -17.11
N LEU A 186 18.58 15.92 -16.21
CA LEU A 186 18.32 15.52 -14.82
C LEU A 186 17.49 16.57 -14.08
N ALA A 187 17.70 17.87 -14.29
CA ALA A 187 16.91 18.92 -13.66
C ALA A 187 15.48 18.99 -14.21
N ALA A 188 15.28 18.78 -15.52
CA ALA A 188 13.95 18.70 -16.12
C ALA A 188 13.20 17.43 -15.69
N LEU A 189 13.89 16.28 -15.66
CA LEU A 189 13.34 15.03 -15.14
C LEU A 189 13.04 15.15 -13.64
N ALA A 190 13.94 15.75 -12.84
CA ALA A 190 13.72 15.99 -11.42
C ALA A 190 12.58 16.99 -11.17
N ALA A 191 12.38 18.01 -12.02
CA ALA A 191 11.27 18.93 -11.90
C ALA A 191 9.92 18.29 -12.28
N CYS A 192 9.89 17.44 -13.31
CA CYS A 192 8.71 16.65 -13.67
C CYS A 192 8.40 15.60 -12.60
N ALA A 193 9.41 14.88 -12.12
CA ALA A 193 9.29 13.96 -10.99
C ALA A 193 8.76 14.71 -9.76
N TYR A 194 9.34 15.86 -9.39
CA TYR A 194 8.89 16.65 -8.24
C TYR A 194 7.42 17.08 -8.33
N MET A 195 6.95 17.50 -9.53
CA MET A 195 5.53 17.85 -9.73
C MET A 195 4.60 16.64 -9.60
N ILE A 196 5.01 15.48 -10.12
CA ILE A 196 4.23 14.23 -10.02
C ILE A 196 4.24 13.71 -8.58
N LEU A 197 5.40 13.69 -7.92
CA LEU A 197 5.59 13.18 -6.56
C LEU A 197 4.80 13.97 -5.52
N ARG A 198 4.68 15.30 -5.70
CA ARG A 198 3.87 16.15 -4.82
C ARG A 198 2.37 15.91 -4.98
N HIS A 199 1.92 15.44 -6.14
CA HIS A 199 0.49 15.19 -6.37
C HIS A 199 -0.05 14.04 -5.50
N PHE A 200 0.81 13.08 -5.11
CA PHE A 200 0.41 11.86 -4.43
C PHE A 200 0.52 11.90 -2.89
N GLY A 201 0.97 13.00 -2.28
CA GLY A 201 0.92 13.23 -0.83
C GLY A 201 1.14 11.99 0.05
N PHE A 202 2.21 11.21 -0.18
CA PHE A 202 2.38 9.91 0.49
C PHE A 202 2.86 10.08 1.93
N VAL A 203 2.16 9.45 2.85
CA VAL A 203 2.49 9.39 4.27
C VAL A 203 2.92 7.96 4.62
N PRO A 204 4.18 7.72 5.03
CA PRO A 204 4.66 6.40 5.40
C PRO A 204 3.76 5.74 6.44
N GLY A 205 3.42 4.46 6.25
CA GLY A 205 2.53 3.72 7.15
C GLY A 205 1.04 4.05 7.02
N TYR A 206 0.69 5.20 6.43
CA TYR A 206 -0.69 5.70 6.37
C TYR A 206 -1.20 5.91 4.94
N GLY A 207 -0.36 5.73 3.92
CA GLY A 207 -0.79 5.68 2.52
C GLY A 207 -0.83 7.03 1.83
N VAL A 208 -1.66 7.14 0.79
CA VAL A 208 -1.66 8.27 -0.14
C VAL A 208 -2.76 9.26 0.24
N ASP A 209 -2.36 10.50 0.51
CA ASP A 209 -3.30 11.60 0.70
C ASP A 209 -3.79 12.10 -0.67
N SER A 210 -5.09 11.91 -0.92
CA SER A 210 -5.74 12.35 -2.15
C SER A 210 -6.25 13.79 -2.08
N ASP A 211 -6.30 14.37 -0.87
CA ASP A 211 -6.56 15.79 -0.63
C ASP A 211 -5.49 16.43 0.28
N PRO A 212 -4.31 16.77 -0.28
CA PRO A 212 -3.20 17.36 0.48
C PRO A 212 -3.53 18.70 1.16
N GLN A 213 -4.65 19.34 0.79
CA GLN A 213 -5.10 20.57 1.44
C GLN A 213 -5.76 20.28 2.79
N ALA A 214 -6.34 19.10 2.95
CA ALA A 214 -7.00 18.67 4.16
C ALA A 214 -5.96 18.22 5.22
N GLY A 215 -4.86 17.60 4.77
CA GLY A 215 -3.71 17.26 5.60
C GLY A 215 -3.91 15.98 6.41
N THR A 216 -2.92 15.10 6.43
CA THR A 216 -2.99 13.82 7.16
C THR A 216 -2.53 13.99 8.61
N TYR A 217 -3.22 13.35 9.57
CA TYR A 217 -2.83 13.33 10.98
C TYR A 217 -2.73 11.88 11.48
N ILE A 218 -1.69 11.57 12.23
CA ILE A 218 -1.36 10.20 12.67
C ILE A 218 -1.20 10.16 14.18
N LEU A 219 -1.41 8.99 14.77
CA LEU A 219 -1.32 8.80 16.21
C LEU A 219 0.08 9.17 16.72
N GLU A 220 0.14 10.10 17.69
CA GLU A 220 1.43 10.50 18.28
C GLU A 220 2.03 9.35 19.11
N GLN A 221 1.19 8.65 19.88
CA GLN A 221 1.60 7.54 20.72
C GLN A 221 0.44 6.57 20.95
N SER A 222 0.73 5.27 20.94
CA SER A 222 -0.20 4.23 21.41
C SER A 222 -0.59 4.46 22.87
N ALA A 223 -1.77 4.00 23.26
CA ALA A 223 -2.27 4.20 24.61
C ALA A 223 -2.92 2.93 25.16
N VAL A 224 -2.71 2.66 26.44
CA VAL A 224 -3.41 1.60 27.18
C VAL A 224 -4.23 2.25 28.29
N ILE A 225 -5.52 1.95 28.34
CA ILE A 225 -6.46 2.49 29.32
C ILE A 225 -7.24 1.38 29.98
N GLN A 226 -7.30 1.43 31.30
CA GLN A 226 -8.15 0.54 32.09
C GLN A 226 -9.56 1.13 32.23
N GLY A 227 -10.54 0.54 31.54
CA GLY A 227 -11.96 0.83 31.71
C GLY A 227 -12.63 -0.07 32.75
N GLU A 228 -13.94 0.11 32.96
CA GLU A 228 -14.73 -0.71 33.91
C GLU A 228 -14.92 -2.16 33.44
N LEU A 229 -15.11 -2.37 32.13
CA LEU A 229 -15.38 -3.67 31.52
C LEU A 229 -14.20 -4.23 30.73
N TYR A 230 -13.40 -3.35 30.13
CA TYR A 230 -12.30 -3.69 29.22
C TYR A 230 -11.02 -2.93 29.59
N GLU A 231 -9.88 -3.59 29.50
CA GLU A 231 -8.59 -2.96 29.26
C GLU A 231 -8.49 -2.69 27.75
N ILE A 232 -8.31 -1.42 27.37
CA ILE A 232 -8.41 -0.91 26.00
C ILE A 232 -7.01 -0.53 25.54
N HIS A 233 -6.54 -1.17 24.49
CA HIS A 233 -5.27 -0.87 23.84
C HIS A 233 -5.57 -0.13 22.55
N LEU A 234 -5.17 1.13 22.42
CA LEU A 234 -5.14 1.87 21.17
C LEU A 234 -3.81 1.57 20.48
N GLU A 235 -3.88 0.80 19.40
CA GLU A 235 -2.70 0.33 18.67
C GLU A 235 -2.26 1.37 17.63
N ASP A 236 -3.21 1.89 16.86
CA ASP A 236 -2.98 2.88 15.82
C ASP A 236 -4.23 3.75 15.60
N ALA A 237 -4.05 4.97 15.11
CA ALA A 237 -5.13 5.84 14.68
C ALA A 237 -4.63 6.89 13.69
N TYR A 238 -5.48 7.28 12.75
CA TYR A 238 -5.18 8.38 11.84
C TYR A 238 -6.43 9.05 11.30
N TRP A 239 -6.25 10.27 10.82
CA TRP A 239 -7.22 11.00 10.01
C TRP A 239 -6.62 11.27 8.64
N GLN A 240 -7.31 10.84 7.58
CA GLN A 240 -6.90 11.06 6.20
C GLN A 240 -8.12 11.05 5.27
N ASN A 241 -8.13 11.91 4.25
CA ASN A 241 -9.18 11.93 3.21
C ASN A 241 -10.62 12.04 3.78
N GLY A 242 -10.83 12.80 4.86
CA GLY A 242 -12.16 12.94 5.49
C GLY A 242 -12.59 11.78 6.38
N SER A 243 -11.73 10.77 6.56
CA SER A 243 -11.99 9.59 7.39
C SER A 243 -11.04 9.53 8.58
N PHE A 244 -11.59 9.26 9.76
CA PHE A 244 -10.86 8.84 10.94
C PHE A 244 -10.92 7.31 11.05
N LEU A 245 -9.77 6.69 11.28
CA LEU A 245 -9.65 5.26 11.58
C LEU A 245 -8.91 5.08 12.91
N ALA A 246 -9.37 4.13 13.72
CA ALA A 246 -8.65 3.68 14.91
C ALA A 246 -8.70 2.15 15.04
N ASP A 247 -7.55 1.55 15.36
CA ASP A 247 -7.37 0.14 15.66
C ASP A 247 -7.18 -0.05 17.17
N LEU A 248 -8.04 -0.86 17.76
CA LEU A 248 -8.09 -1.12 19.18
C LEU A 248 -8.08 -2.61 19.47
N SER A 249 -7.44 -2.99 20.57
CA SER A 249 -7.55 -4.31 21.18
C SER A 249 -8.24 -4.19 22.54
N LEU A 250 -9.38 -4.86 22.69
CA LEU A 250 -10.13 -4.89 23.94
C LEU A 250 -9.87 -6.21 24.67
N TYR A 251 -9.54 -6.11 25.95
CA TYR A 251 -9.37 -7.25 26.85
C TYR A 251 -10.39 -7.14 27.98
N GLY A 252 -11.45 -7.96 27.98
CA GLY A 252 -12.48 -7.95 29.03
C GLY A 252 -13.20 -9.29 29.24
N GLN A 253 -13.88 -9.42 30.38
CA GLN A 253 -14.53 -10.69 30.81
C GLN A 253 -15.64 -11.16 29.88
N THR A 254 -16.28 -10.21 29.20
CA THR A 254 -17.47 -10.40 28.38
C THR A 254 -17.17 -10.10 26.92
N SER A 255 -17.55 -11.03 26.05
CA SER A 255 -17.42 -10.83 24.62
C SER A 255 -18.23 -9.62 24.15
N PRO A 256 -17.63 -8.63 23.47
CA PRO A 256 -18.37 -7.50 22.91
C PRO A 256 -19.35 -7.92 21.80
N TYR A 257 -19.25 -9.15 21.29
CA TYR A 257 -20.26 -9.71 20.39
C TYR A 257 -21.61 -9.99 21.07
N LEU A 258 -21.61 -10.20 22.39
CA LEU A 258 -22.82 -10.52 23.16
C LEU A 258 -23.51 -9.28 23.71
N THR A 259 -22.80 -8.14 23.78
CA THR A 259 -23.30 -6.87 24.32
C THR A 259 -22.90 -5.72 23.39
N PRO A 260 -23.85 -4.93 22.86
CA PRO A 260 -23.52 -3.76 22.05
C PRO A 260 -22.62 -2.79 22.82
N LEU A 261 -21.47 -2.45 22.26
CA LEU A 261 -20.58 -1.41 22.79
C LEU A 261 -21.19 -0.02 22.54
N ASP A 262 -21.22 0.84 23.56
CA ASP A 262 -21.55 2.25 23.41
C ASP A 262 -20.27 3.01 23.02
N ILE A 263 -20.21 3.47 21.77
CA ILE A 263 -19.01 4.09 21.19
C ILE A 263 -19.36 5.48 20.67
N SER A 264 -18.57 6.47 21.06
CA SER A 264 -18.68 7.82 20.49
C SER A 264 -17.31 8.47 20.34
N LEU A 265 -17.15 9.30 19.31
CA LEU A 265 -15.96 10.07 19.05
C LEU A 265 -16.29 11.57 19.13
N SER A 266 -15.38 12.37 19.69
CA SER A 266 -15.50 13.82 19.72
C SER A 266 -14.17 14.49 19.34
N GLY A 267 -14.25 15.70 18.80
CA GLY A 267 -13.10 16.50 18.36
C GLY A 267 -13.03 16.78 16.85
N LEU A 268 -13.86 16.11 16.05
CA LEU A 268 -14.09 16.40 14.62
C LEU A 268 -15.50 16.99 14.39
N ASP A 269 -15.66 17.76 13.33
CA ASP A 269 -16.94 18.35 12.94
C ASP A 269 -17.73 17.38 12.03
N ASN A 270 -19.07 17.44 12.05
CA ASN A 270 -19.96 16.65 11.18
C ASN A 270 -19.75 15.13 11.20
N LEU A 271 -19.32 14.57 12.34
CA LEU A 271 -19.02 13.15 12.51
C LEU A 271 -20.18 12.21 12.14
N GLN A 272 -19.89 11.18 11.35
CA GLN A 272 -20.78 10.06 11.04
C GLN A 272 -20.01 8.73 11.18
N PRO A 273 -20.50 7.73 11.94
CA PRO A 273 -19.89 6.42 11.97
C PRO A 273 -20.15 5.69 10.64
N ILE A 274 -19.08 5.21 10.00
CA ILE A 274 -19.19 4.38 8.78
C ILE A 274 -19.32 2.91 9.17
N SER A 275 -18.37 2.42 9.96
CA SER A 275 -18.29 1.00 10.29
C SER A 275 -17.56 0.78 11.60
N ILE A 276 -17.96 -0.30 12.24
CA ILE A 276 -17.32 -0.87 13.41
C ILE A 276 -17.13 -2.34 13.06
N SER A 277 -15.89 -2.76 12.84
CA SER A 277 -15.60 -4.18 12.65
C SER A 277 -15.01 -4.74 13.94
N GLN A 278 -15.54 -5.89 14.34
CA GLN A 278 -15.10 -6.62 15.50
C GLN A 278 -14.61 -7.96 14.98
N ASN A 279 -13.35 -8.29 15.23
CA ASN A 279 -12.75 -9.58 14.94
C ASN A 279 -12.08 -10.08 16.23
N GLY A 280 -12.46 -11.28 16.68
CA GLY A 280 -11.85 -11.92 17.83
C GLY A 280 -11.70 -13.41 17.59
N LEU A 281 -10.53 -13.94 17.92
CA LEU A 281 -10.30 -15.37 18.08
C LEU A 281 -10.63 -15.74 19.53
N ASP A 282 -11.82 -16.30 19.72
CA ASP A 282 -12.24 -16.94 20.97
C ASP A 282 -12.11 -16.11 22.27
N VAL A 283 -12.55 -16.70 23.38
CA VAL A 283 -12.58 -16.08 24.73
C VAL A 283 -11.17 -15.81 25.30
N LEU A 284 -10.11 -16.20 24.58
CA LEU A 284 -8.71 -16.21 25.06
C LEU A 284 -7.82 -15.18 24.36
N GLY A 285 -8.37 -14.39 23.44
CA GLY A 285 -7.66 -13.36 22.69
C GLY A 285 -8.15 -11.95 22.98
N ALA A 286 -7.37 -10.97 22.52
CA ALA A 286 -7.86 -9.60 22.39
C ALA A 286 -9.03 -9.57 21.40
N TYR A 287 -10.08 -8.81 21.70
CA TYR A 287 -11.07 -8.45 20.69
C TYR A 287 -10.52 -7.28 19.89
N SER A 288 -10.15 -7.52 18.64
CA SER A 288 -9.77 -6.46 17.73
C SER A 288 -11.02 -5.70 17.31
N LEU A 289 -11.02 -4.40 17.60
CA LEU A 289 -12.07 -3.46 17.27
C LEU A 289 -11.46 -2.40 16.34
N ARG A 290 -12.01 -2.27 15.15
CA ARG A 290 -11.68 -1.18 14.23
C ARG A 290 -12.85 -0.24 14.08
N LEU A 291 -12.56 1.05 14.27
CA LEU A 291 -13.53 2.13 14.18
C LEU A 291 -13.25 2.97 12.94
N ILE A 292 -14.28 3.24 12.16
CA ILE A 292 -14.19 4.13 11.01
C ILE A 292 -15.30 5.19 11.10
N TYR A 293 -14.90 6.46 11.10
CA TYR A 293 -15.79 7.61 11.11
C TYR A 293 -15.48 8.52 9.92
N GLU A 294 -16.49 9.11 9.29
CA GLU A 294 -16.34 10.26 8.41
C GLU A 294 -16.53 11.55 9.21
N GLY A 295 -15.77 12.59 8.89
CA GLY A 295 -15.92 13.89 9.52
C GLY A 295 -14.98 14.94 8.93
N ASP A 296 -15.29 16.20 9.22
CA ASP A 296 -14.53 17.36 8.80
C ASP A 296 -13.52 17.79 9.88
N LEU A 297 -12.38 18.33 9.44
CA LEU A 297 -11.45 18.98 10.35
C LEU A 297 -12.06 20.27 10.94
N PRO A 298 -11.85 20.54 12.23
CA PRO A 298 -12.27 21.80 12.83
C PRO A 298 -11.60 23.00 12.15
N GLN A 299 -12.32 24.14 12.04
CA GLN A 299 -11.89 25.33 11.28
C GLN A 299 -10.53 25.94 11.69
N SER A 300 -9.98 25.56 12.84
CA SER A 300 -8.63 25.90 13.28
C SER A 300 -7.75 24.65 13.29
N SER A 301 -7.31 24.19 12.12
CA SER A 301 -6.34 23.08 12.04
C SER A 301 -5.00 23.53 12.64
N ALA A 302 -4.63 22.93 13.76
CA ALA A 302 -3.36 23.10 14.44
C ALA A 302 -2.37 22.02 13.97
N SER A 303 -1.13 22.06 14.45
CA SER A 303 -0.14 20.99 14.21
C SER A 303 -0.51 19.64 14.85
N SER A 304 -1.52 19.61 15.71
CA SER A 304 -2.09 18.41 16.34
C SER A 304 -3.61 18.51 16.47
N LEU A 305 -4.28 17.37 16.53
CA LEU A 305 -5.71 17.20 16.77
C LEU A 305 -5.89 16.42 18.08
N GLU A 306 -6.64 17.00 19.01
CA GLU A 306 -7.03 16.34 20.26
C GLU A 306 -8.43 15.77 20.09
N LEU A 307 -8.55 14.45 20.19
CA LEU A 307 -9.80 13.71 20.09
C LEU A 307 -10.08 12.98 21.40
N ILE A 308 -11.35 12.68 21.66
CA ILE A 308 -11.75 11.80 22.77
C ILE A 308 -12.65 10.73 22.20
N LEU A 309 -12.19 9.48 22.29
CA LEU A 309 -12.97 8.29 22.00
C LEU A 309 -13.56 7.78 23.32
N THR A 310 -14.88 7.76 23.45
CA THR A 310 -15.56 7.19 24.61
C THR A 310 -16.08 5.80 24.25
N LEU A 311 -15.68 4.78 25.03
CA LEU A 311 -16.11 3.39 24.88
C LEU A 311 -16.70 2.89 26.21
N ASP A 312 -17.99 2.55 26.21
CA ASP A 312 -18.78 2.17 27.39
C ASP A 312 -18.56 3.11 28.59
N GLY A 313 -18.54 4.43 28.32
CA GLY A 313 -18.34 5.47 29.33
C GLY A 313 -16.88 5.67 29.78
N THR A 314 -15.92 4.94 29.20
CA THR A 314 -14.49 5.15 29.42
C THR A 314 -13.94 6.10 28.36
N ASP A 315 -13.40 7.24 28.77
CA ASP A 315 -12.80 8.23 27.87
C ASP A 315 -11.33 7.91 27.57
N LEU A 316 -11.03 7.72 26.28
CA LEU A 316 -9.69 7.52 25.73
C LEU A 316 -9.28 8.80 24.97
N PRO A 317 -8.41 9.65 25.56
CA PRO A 317 -7.84 10.78 24.83
C PRO A 317 -6.90 10.28 23.75
N ILE A 318 -7.04 10.83 22.55
CA ILE A 318 -6.23 10.49 21.37
C ILE A 318 -5.62 11.79 20.85
N THR A 319 -4.30 11.84 20.78
CA THR A 319 -3.58 12.96 20.17
C THR A 319 -3.04 12.52 18.82
N LEU A 320 -3.54 13.15 17.75
CA LEU A 320 -3.01 12.98 16.40
C LEU A 320 -2.11 14.16 16.05
N VAL A 321 -0.96 13.91 15.44
CA VAL A 321 -0.03 14.95 14.96
C VAL A 321 -0.05 15.00 13.44
N ALA A 322 0.11 16.20 12.88
CA ALA A 322 0.21 16.36 11.44
C ALA A 322 1.39 15.54 10.89
N ALA A 323 1.11 14.66 9.94
CA ALA A 323 2.12 13.80 9.34
C ALA A 323 2.89 14.54 8.24
N GLU A 324 4.17 14.20 8.07
CA GLU A 324 4.98 14.75 6.98
C GLU A 324 4.76 13.97 5.68
N GLU A 325 4.34 14.68 4.62
CA GLU A 325 4.31 14.13 3.26
C GLU A 325 5.73 13.84 2.77
N THR A 326 5.94 12.63 2.23
CA THR A 326 7.21 12.19 1.66
C THR A 326 7.11 12.05 0.14
N ALA A 327 8.21 12.28 -0.58
CA ALA A 327 8.28 12.03 -2.02
C ALA A 327 8.32 10.51 -2.31
N LEU A 328 7.52 10.01 -3.28
CA LEU A 328 7.46 8.57 -3.60
C LEU A 328 8.84 7.94 -3.89
N GLU A 329 9.76 8.67 -4.54
CA GLU A 329 11.14 8.20 -4.81
C GLU A 329 11.94 7.88 -3.54
N GLN A 330 11.60 8.52 -2.42
CA GLN A 330 12.23 8.27 -1.12
C GLN A 330 11.50 7.17 -0.34
N ALA A 331 10.22 6.95 -0.63
CA ALA A 331 9.36 6.01 0.08
C ALA A 331 9.46 4.57 -0.46
N GLY A 332 9.62 4.40 -1.77
CA GLY A 332 9.68 3.07 -2.37
C GLY A 332 9.72 3.08 -3.89
N PHE A 333 9.27 1.98 -4.48
CA PHE A 333 9.28 1.76 -5.92
C PHE A 333 7.86 1.87 -6.44
N TYR A 334 7.62 2.64 -7.49
CA TYR A 334 6.26 2.90 -7.95
C TYR A 334 6.11 2.70 -9.45
N SER A 335 4.88 2.49 -9.89
CA SER A 335 4.45 2.57 -11.28
C SER A 335 3.15 3.36 -11.32
N VAL A 336 3.10 4.39 -12.16
CA VAL A 336 1.94 5.29 -12.31
C VAL A 336 1.56 5.42 -13.77
N THR A 337 0.28 5.60 -14.01
CA THR A 337 -0.32 5.98 -15.30
C THR A 337 -0.63 7.47 -15.30
N GLU A 338 -0.76 8.07 -16.48
CA GLU A 338 -1.05 9.51 -16.59
C GLU A 338 -2.50 9.88 -16.22
N ALA A 339 -3.43 8.92 -16.17
CA ALA A 339 -4.87 9.19 -16.09
C ALA A 339 -5.57 8.61 -14.85
N ASP A 340 -5.21 7.40 -14.40
CA ASP A 340 -6.01 6.61 -13.46
C ASP A 340 -5.19 6.07 -12.29
N GLY A 341 -4.06 6.72 -12.00
CA GLY A 341 -3.24 6.43 -10.83
C GLY A 341 -2.22 5.32 -11.06
N GLY A 342 -1.84 4.61 -9.99
CA GLY A 342 -0.76 3.64 -9.98
C GLY A 342 -0.64 2.87 -8.67
N LEU A 343 0.51 2.24 -8.48
CA LEU A 343 0.85 1.48 -7.28
C LEU A 343 2.25 1.89 -6.79
N LEU A 344 2.40 2.00 -5.48
CA LEU A 344 3.68 2.11 -4.78
C LEU A 344 3.93 0.80 -4.02
N ALA A 345 5.11 0.24 -4.18
CA ALA A 345 5.60 -0.95 -3.53
C ALA A 345 6.77 -0.58 -2.60
N VAL A 346 6.63 -0.92 -1.32
CA VAL A 346 7.66 -0.75 -0.29
C VAL A 346 8.10 -2.14 0.16
N PRO A 347 9.16 -2.71 -0.45
CA PRO A 347 9.65 -4.03 -0.08
C PRO A 347 10.53 -3.95 1.17
N ARG A 348 10.47 -5.00 1.98
CA ARG A 348 11.36 -5.22 3.12
C ARG A 348 11.51 -6.71 3.40
N LEU A 349 12.64 -7.05 4.01
CA LEU A 349 12.79 -8.36 4.64
C LEU A 349 12.31 -8.27 6.08
N GLU A 350 11.44 -9.20 6.46
CA GLU A 350 11.02 -9.43 7.85
C GLU A 350 11.32 -10.88 8.21
N ASN A 351 12.26 -11.11 9.13
CA ASN A 351 12.66 -12.44 9.57
C ASN A 351 13.09 -13.36 8.40
N GLY A 352 13.79 -12.80 7.40
CA GLY A 352 14.20 -13.52 6.20
C GLY A 352 13.10 -13.80 5.17
N GLU A 353 11.88 -13.29 5.36
CA GLU A 353 10.79 -13.36 4.38
C GLU A 353 10.62 -12.02 3.65
N LEU A 354 10.31 -12.07 2.35
CA LEU A 354 9.97 -10.87 1.58
C LEU A 354 8.53 -10.45 1.86
N VAL A 355 8.41 -9.22 2.36
CA VAL A 355 7.13 -8.53 2.52
C VAL A 355 7.13 -7.29 1.65
N VAL A 356 6.05 -7.06 0.91
CA VAL A 356 5.85 -5.86 0.11
C VAL A 356 4.58 -5.17 0.55
N SER A 357 4.69 -3.96 1.09
CA SER A 357 3.53 -3.07 1.26
C SER A 357 3.17 -2.50 -0.09
N ILE A 358 1.94 -2.72 -0.55
CA ILE A 358 1.46 -2.20 -1.82
C ILE A 358 0.37 -1.16 -1.53
N HIS A 359 0.67 0.09 -1.87
CA HIS A 359 -0.20 1.25 -1.68
C HIS A 359 -0.81 1.65 -3.03
N PRO A 360 -2.15 1.74 -3.13
CA PRO A 360 -2.82 2.40 -4.24
C PRO A 360 -2.43 3.88 -4.34
N LEU A 361 -2.04 4.33 -5.53
CA LEU A 361 -1.80 5.74 -5.83
C LEU A 361 -2.96 6.23 -6.69
N ASN A 362 -3.90 6.98 -6.15
CA ASN A 362 -5.12 7.35 -6.88
C ASN A 362 -4.98 8.72 -7.55
N THR A 363 -5.34 8.79 -8.84
CA THR A 363 -5.52 10.06 -9.57
C THR A 363 -6.74 9.97 -10.46
N GLY A 364 -7.39 11.10 -10.70
CA GLY A 364 -8.52 11.16 -11.63
C GLY A 364 -9.83 10.70 -10.99
N PRO A 365 -10.79 10.18 -11.78
CA PRO A 365 -12.16 9.94 -11.32
C PRO A 365 -12.36 8.57 -10.65
N PHE A 366 -11.32 7.74 -10.52
CA PHE A 366 -11.40 6.40 -9.93
C PHE A 366 -10.35 6.20 -8.85
N ASN A 367 -10.74 5.50 -7.79
CA ASN A 367 -9.87 5.08 -6.70
C ASN A 367 -9.63 3.57 -6.79
N THR A 368 -8.38 3.17 -6.66
CA THR A 368 -7.94 1.78 -6.64
C THR A 368 -8.14 1.20 -5.24
N SER A 369 -8.70 -0.01 -5.19
CA SER A 369 -8.92 -0.76 -3.97
C SER A 369 -7.58 -1.28 -3.40
N PRO A 370 -7.32 -1.06 -2.09
CA PRO A 370 -6.18 -1.63 -1.38
C PRO A 370 -6.13 -3.16 -1.40
N SER A 371 -7.28 -3.83 -1.63
CA SER A 371 -7.36 -5.29 -1.77
C SER A 371 -6.84 -5.82 -3.12
N LEU A 372 -6.44 -4.91 -4.04
CA LEU A 372 -5.79 -5.19 -5.32
C LEU A 372 -6.50 -6.22 -6.18
N THR A 373 -6.02 -7.48 -6.21
CA THR A 373 -6.55 -8.56 -7.07
C THR A 373 -7.59 -9.44 -6.38
N LYS A 374 -7.70 -9.40 -5.05
CA LYS A 374 -8.73 -10.16 -4.30
C LYS A 374 -10.11 -9.48 -4.32
N GLY A 375 -10.17 -8.20 -4.69
CA GLY A 375 -11.41 -7.43 -4.90
C GLY A 375 -12.24 -7.19 -3.65
N ILE A 376 -13.32 -6.41 -3.77
CA ILE A 376 -14.24 -6.13 -2.66
C ILE A 376 -15.32 -7.23 -2.55
N TRP A 377 -15.65 -7.83 -3.69
CA TRP A 377 -16.69 -8.83 -3.84
C TRP A 377 -16.03 -10.11 -4.33
N SER A 378 -15.42 -10.86 -3.42
CA SER A 378 -14.48 -11.98 -3.63
C SER A 378 -14.83 -13.02 -4.72
N HIS A 379 -16.07 -13.05 -5.21
CA HIS A 379 -16.53 -13.93 -6.28
C HIS A 379 -16.65 -13.26 -7.67
N TYR A 380 -16.68 -11.94 -7.77
CA TYR A 380 -17.03 -11.19 -8.99
C TYR A 380 -15.79 -10.67 -9.72
N GLY A 381 -15.80 -10.71 -11.06
CA GLY A 381 -14.90 -9.90 -11.87
C GLY A 381 -13.72 -10.60 -12.54
N GLY A 382 -13.62 -11.94 -12.53
CA GLY A 382 -12.56 -12.68 -13.24
C GLY A 382 -11.74 -13.62 -12.36
N PRO A 383 -10.87 -14.47 -12.93
CA PRO A 383 -10.05 -15.38 -12.13
C PRO A 383 -9.08 -14.57 -11.27
N GLN A 384 -8.91 -14.99 -10.00
CA GLN A 384 -7.94 -14.37 -9.10
C GLN A 384 -6.53 -14.71 -9.57
N LEU A 385 -5.93 -13.82 -10.35
CA LEU A 385 -4.54 -13.96 -10.75
C LEU A 385 -3.64 -13.55 -9.58
N PRO A 386 -2.63 -14.36 -9.24
CA PRO A 386 -1.77 -14.07 -8.12
C PRO A 386 -0.92 -12.82 -8.36
N ILE A 387 -0.69 -12.07 -7.30
CA ILE A 387 0.41 -11.09 -7.29
C ILE A 387 1.69 -11.89 -7.13
N THR A 388 2.68 -11.61 -7.97
CA THR A 388 3.93 -12.38 -7.99
C THR A 388 5.15 -11.47 -7.93
N VAL A 389 6.24 -12.03 -7.44
CA VAL A 389 7.55 -11.39 -7.46
C VAL A 389 8.54 -12.30 -8.19
N THR A 390 9.29 -11.74 -9.15
CA THR A 390 10.41 -12.44 -9.79
C THR A 390 11.71 -12.08 -9.08
N ALA A 391 12.42 -13.09 -8.57
CA ALA A 391 13.69 -12.98 -7.87
C ALA A 391 14.89 -12.78 -8.83
N PRO A 392 16.06 -12.33 -8.33
CA PRO A 392 17.26 -12.13 -9.16
C PRO A 392 17.71 -13.36 -9.96
N ASP A 393 17.43 -14.57 -9.45
CA ASP A 393 17.76 -15.84 -10.08
C ASP A 393 16.70 -16.32 -11.10
N GLY A 394 15.61 -15.56 -11.26
CA GLY A 394 14.48 -15.87 -12.13
C GLY A 394 13.38 -16.69 -11.47
N THR A 395 13.49 -17.03 -10.18
CA THR A 395 12.43 -17.72 -9.43
C THR A 395 11.21 -16.81 -9.29
N VAL A 396 10.01 -17.36 -9.49
CA VAL A 396 8.74 -16.64 -9.30
C VAL A 396 8.14 -17.05 -7.96
N LEU A 397 7.92 -16.08 -7.10
CA LEU A 397 7.29 -16.21 -5.79
C LEU A 397 5.86 -15.67 -5.87
N GLU A 398 4.91 -16.45 -5.37
CA GLU A 398 3.51 -16.05 -5.28
C GLU A 398 3.25 -15.35 -3.94
N GLY A 399 2.52 -14.24 -3.99
CA GLY A 399 2.25 -13.40 -2.83
C GLY A 399 0.90 -13.68 -2.21
N GLU A 400 0.85 -13.69 -0.87
CA GLU A 400 -0.39 -13.76 -0.10
C GLU A 400 -0.55 -12.50 0.77
N PRO A 401 -1.74 -11.86 0.80
CA PRO A 401 -1.98 -10.74 1.68
C PRO A 401 -2.09 -11.21 3.12
N THR A 402 -1.66 -10.38 4.07
CA THR A 402 -1.59 -10.79 5.47
C THR A 402 -2.94 -10.92 6.17
N SER A 403 -3.90 -10.10 5.75
CA SER A 403 -5.26 -10.10 6.27
C SER A 403 -6.15 -9.47 5.20
N TYR A 404 -7.15 -10.20 4.73
CA TYR A 404 -8.05 -9.71 3.69
C TYR A 404 -9.36 -9.25 4.32
N SER A 405 -9.61 -7.94 4.28
CA SER A 405 -10.92 -7.35 4.56
C SER A 405 -11.28 -6.43 3.39
N PRO A 406 -12.26 -6.81 2.55
CA PRO A 406 -12.58 -6.08 1.33
C PRO A 406 -13.15 -4.67 1.55
N PHE A 407 -13.68 -4.42 2.76
CA PHE A 407 -14.28 -3.15 3.16
C PHE A 407 -13.47 -2.45 4.24
N ASN A 408 -12.22 -2.87 4.47
CA ASN A 408 -11.35 -2.18 5.41
C ASN A 408 -10.99 -0.79 4.88
N GLY A 409 -10.93 0.20 5.78
CA GLY A 409 -10.36 1.52 5.49
C GLY A 409 -8.83 1.50 5.36
N ASP A 410 -8.21 0.34 5.16
CA ASP A 410 -6.75 0.24 4.99
C ASP A 410 -6.34 1.06 3.76
N THR A 411 -5.29 1.85 3.87
CA THR A 411 -4.79 2.63 2.75
C THR A 411 -3.75 1.86 1.92
N TYR A 412 -3.42 0.63 2.33
CA TYR A 412 -2.50 -0.29 1.66
C TYR A 412 -2.65 -1.72 2.18
N LEU A 413 -1.97 -2.67 1.54
CA LEU A 413 -1.93 -4.05 2.01
C LEU A 413 -0.53 -4.63 1.97
N ASN A 414 -0.15 -5.38 3.01
CA ASN A 414 1.09 -6.13 3.07
C ASN A 414 0.94 -7.49 2.38
N TRP A 415 1.83 -7.79 1.44
CA TRP A 415 1.89 -9.06 0.71
C TRP A 415 3.17 -9.83 1.07
N TYR A 416 3.02 -11.09 1.45
CA TYR A 416 4.08 -12.00 1.87
C TYR A 416 4.41 -12.94 0.73
N PHE A 417 5.69 -13.03 0.37
CA PHE A 417 6.19 -13.85 -0.75
C PHE A 417 7.08 -15.01 -0.25
N GLY A 418 7.16 -15.21 1.07
CA GLY A 418 7.97 -16.24 1.71
C GLY A 418 9.47 -15.92 1.75
N PRO A 419 10.33 -16.93 2.01
CA PRO A 419 11.78 -16.75 2.19
C PRO A 419 12.45 -16.07 0.99
N ALA A 420 13.27 -15.07 1.25
CA ALA A 420 13.94 -14.28 0.22
C ALA A 420 15.30 -13.72 0.69
N GLU A 421 16.15 -13.39 -0.26
CA GLU A 421 17.46 -12.78 -0.03
C GLU A 421 17.44 -11.30 -0.45
N PRO A 422 18.41 -10.49 -0.01
CA PRO A 422 18.53 -9.11 -0.48
C PRO A 422 18.87 -9.08 -1.98
N GLY A 423 18.28 -8.16 -2.75
CA GLY A 423 18.55 -8.09 -4.19
C GLY A 423 17.52 -7.32 -5.00
N ASP A 424 17.63 -7.41 -6.33
CA ASP A 424 16.71 -6.78 -7.28
C ASP A 424 15.59 -7.76 -7.66
N TYR A 425 14.36 -7.35 -7.40
CA TYR A 425 13.14 -8.11 -7.62
C TYR A 425 12.20 -7.36 -8.57
N VAL A 426 11.29 -8.08 -9.20
CA VAL A 426 10.23 -7.48 -10.04
C VAL A 426 8.87 -7.92 -9.54
N LEU A 427 8.11 -6.98 -8.96
CA LEU A 427 6.73 -7.18 -8.56
C LEU A 427 5.82 -7.09 -9.80
N ASN A 428 4.91 -8.05 -9.93
CA ASN A 428 3.89 -8.10 -10.97
C ASN A 428 2.50 -8.15 -10.32
N VAL A 429 1.70 -7.12 -10.59
CA VAL A 429 0.28 -7.04 -10.20
C VAL A 429 -0.54 -7.12 -11.49
N PRO A 430 -1.27 -8.21 -11.76
CA PRO A 430 -1.86 -8.47 -13.07
C PRO A 430 -3.02 -7.53 -13.44
N TYR A 431 -3.79 -7.08 -12.46
CA TYR A 431 -4.89 -6.13 -12.58
C TYR A 431 -5.20 -5.56 -11.19
N VAL A 432 -6.05 -4.54 -11.10
CA VAL A 432 -6.55 -4.00 -9.83
C VAL A 432 -8.06 -3.75 -9.90
N TYR A 433 -8.74 -3.72 -8.74
CA TYR A 433 -10.11 -3.24 -8.67
C TYR A 433 -10.16 -1.74 -8.39
N GLN A 434 -11.09 -1.04 -9.03
CA GLN A 434 -11.32 0.40 -8.89
C GLN A 434 -12.79 0.71 -8.61
N TYR A 435 -13.05 1.81 -7.92
CA TYR A 435 -14.37 2.37 -7.69
C TYR A 435 -14.39 3.86 -8.04
N PRO A 436 -15.54 4.44 -8.42
CA PRO A 436 -15.62 5.88 -8.69
C PRO A 436 -15.24 6.71 -7.46
N ALA A 437 -14.62 7.86 -7.68
CA ALA A 437 -14.39 8.84 -6.63
C ALA A 437 -15.73 9.38 -6.08
N ALA A 438 -15.71 9.85 -4.83
CA ALA A 438 -16.89 10.32 -4.11
C ALA A 438 -17.63 11.47 -4.84
N GLY A 439 -18.95 11.58 -4.62
CA GLY A 439 -19.77 12.65 -5.18
C GLY A 439 -20.32 12.41 -6.59
N THR A 440 -20.30 11.16 -7.06
CA THR A 440 -20.90 10.79 -8.34
C THR A 440 -22.41 10.55 -8.19
N ASP A 441 -23.22 11.04 -9.15
CA ASP A 441 -24.65 10.80 -9.22
C ASP A 441 -24.98 9.29 -9.32
N SER A 442 -25.96 8.85 -8.53
CA SER A 442 -26.49 7.48 -8.53
C SER A 442 -27.75 7.42 -9.42
N PRO A 443 -27.66 6.91 -10.66
CA PRO A 443 -28.81 6.90 -11.54
C PRO A 443 -29.86 5.89 -11.09
N THR A 444 -31.12 6.28 -11.30
CA THR A 444 -32.28 5.43 -11.06
C THR A 444 -32.95 5.08 -12.39
N VAL A 445 -33.34 3.81 -12.54
CA VAL A 445 -34.07 3.30 -13.70
C VAL A 445 -35.42 2.74 -13.28
N GLN A 446 -36.47 3.14 -13.99
CA GLN A 446 -37.79 2.56 -13.85
C GLN A 446 -38.00 1.51 -14.94
N LEU A 447 -38.18 0.26 -14.52
CA LEU A 447 -38.39 -0.91 -15.37
C LEU A 447 -39.88 -1.21 -15.50
N SER A 448 -40.30 -1.62 -16.69
CA SER A 448 -41.63 -2.19 -16.93
C SER A 448 -41.51 -3.70 -17.12
N LEU A 449 -42.19 -4.46 -16.25
CA LEU A 449 -42.11 -5.92 -16.16
C LEU A 449 -43.25 -6.63 -16.91
N SER A 450 -44.27 -5.88 -17.35
CA SER A 450 -45.48 -6.41 -18.00
C SER A 450 -45.48 -6.36 -19.54
N ALA A 451 -44.64 -5.52 -20.16
CA ALA A 451 -44.69 -5.31 -21.61
C ALA A 451 -43.70 -6.20 -22.35
N SER A 452 -44.13 -6.76 -23.48
CA SER A 452 -43.32 -7.48 -24.47
C SER A 452 -42.81 -6.60 -25.64
N ASP A 453 -42.99 -5.26 -25.57
CA ASP A 453 -42.56 -4.30 -26.61
C ASP A 453 -41.64 -3.11 -26.18
N GLY A 454 -41.24 -2.97 -24.90
CA GLY A 454 -40.27 -1.95 -24.43
C GLY A 454 -38.86 -2.05 -25.05
N ALA A 455 -38.19 -0.90 -25.22
CA ALA A 455 -36.81 -0.77 -25.73
C ALA A 455 -35.76 -0.96 -24.62
N PRO A 456 -34.50 -1.32 -24.94
CA PRO A 456 -33.39 -1.35 -23.99
C PRO A 456 -33.21 0.01 -23.30
N VAL A 457 -32.75 0.00 -22.06
CA VAL A 457 -32.49 1.21 -21.28
C VAL A 457 -30.99 1.39 -21.11
N SER A 458 -30.45 2.51 -21.59
CA SER A 458 -29.05 2.87 -21.41
C SER A 458 -28.88 3.87 -20.27
N LEU A 459 -27.95 3.58 -19.37
CA LEU A 459 -27.60 4.37 -18.20
C LEU A 459 -26.15 4.82 -18.33
N SER A 460 -25.91 6.12 -18.19
CA SER A 460 -24.57 6.67 -18.10
C SER A 460 -24.05 6.42 -16.69
N LEU A 461 -22.95 5.67 -16.57
CA LEU A 461 -22.24 5.42 -15.31
C LEU A 461 -20.82 5.98 -15.42
N PRO A 462 -20.11 6.18 -14.30
CA PRO A 462 -18.68 6.47 -14.35
C PRO A 462 -17.92 5.50 -15.26
N GLY A 463 -17.18 6.03 -16.22
CA GLY A 463 -16.31 5.24 -17.11
C GLY A 463 -17.02 4.51 -18.24
N GLY A 464 -18.32 4.71 -18.47
CA GLY A 464 -19.01 4.13 -19.63
C GLY A 464 -20.54 4.13 -19.57
N THR A 465 -21.14 3.36 -20.47
CA THR A 465 -22.59 3.22 -20.57
C THR A 465 -23.01 1.77 -20.32
N LEU A 466 -23.93 1.57 -19.38
CA LEU A 466 -24.59 0.28 -19.13
C LEU A 466 -25.92 0.25 -19.86
N THR A 467 -26.11 -0.72 -20.76
CA THR A 467 -27.38 -0.94 -21.44
C THR A 467 -28.05 -2.19 -20.90
N LEU A 468 -29.22 -2.02 -20.30
CA LEU A 468 -30.08 -3.09 -19.82
C LEU A 468 -31.04 -3.51 -20.92
N ASP A 469 -30.98 -4.77 -21.29
CA ASP A 469 -31.92 -5.37 -22.20
C ASP A 469 -33.28 -5.55 -21.54
N ARG A 470 -34.23 -5.97 -22.36
CA ARG A 470 -35.59 -6.21 -21.93
C ARG A 470 -35.65 -7.29 -20.83
N PRO A 471 -36.41 -7.05 -19.73
CA PRO A 471 -36.75 -8.10 -18.78
C PRO A 471 -37.56 -9.22 -19.44
N PHE A 472 -37.22 -10.47 -19.16
CA PHE A 472 -37.98 -11.67 -19.55
C PHE A 472 -38.29 -12.53 -18.33
N PRO A 473 -39.46 -13.19 -18.27
CA PRO A 473 -39.88 -13.95 -17.10
C PRO A 473 -39.01 -15.20 -16.90
N ILE A 474 -38.75 -15.55 -15.64
CA ILE A 474 -38.02 -16.76 -15.23
C ILE A 474 -38.79 -17.51 -14.13
N ASP A 475 -38.67 -18.84 -14.13
CA ASP A 475 -39.39 -19.71 -13.18
C ASP A 475 -38.54 -20.11 -11.97
N ASP A 476 -37.21 -20.03 -12.07
CA ASP A 476 -36.25 -20.39 -11.02
C ASP A 476 -35.21 -19.28 -10.89
N VAL A 477 -35.35 -18.43 -9.88
CA VAL A 477 -34.43 -17.30 -9.63
C VAL A 477 -33.05 -17.78 -9.19
N THR A 478 -32.96 -18.93 -8.52
CA THR A 478 -31.70 -19.42 -7.94
C THR A 478 -30.72 -19.92 -9.00
N ALA A 479 -31.23 -20.29 -10.18
CA ALA A 479 -30.41 -20.58 -11.35
C ALA A 479 -29.67 -19.34 -11.90
N TYR A 480 -30.12 -18.12 -11.56
CA TYR A 480 -29.58 -16.85 -12.05
C TYR A 480 -28.87 -16.06 -10.95
N CYS A 481 -29.36 -16.12 -9.71
CA CYS A 481 -28.84 -15.39 -8.58
C CYS A 481 -28.84 -16.27 -7.32
N SER A 482 -27.66 -16.69 -6.88
CA SER A 482 -27.50 -17.58 -5.72
C SER A 482 -27.73 -16.90 -4.37
N THR A 483 -27.72 -15.57 -4.32
CA THR A 483 -27.92 -14.79 -3.09
C THR A 483 -29.40 -14.63 -2.73
N ILE A 484 -30.32 -14.89 -3.66
CA ILE A 484 -31.76 -14.84 -3.41
C ILE A 484 -32.25 -16.20 -2.91
N SER A 485 -32.95 -16.19 -1.78
CA SER A 485 -33.43 -17.40 -1.10
C SER A 485 -34.71 -17.96 -1.75
N HIS A 486 -34.86 -19.29 -1.74
CA HIS A 486 -36.10 -19.98 -2.13
C HIS A 486 -37.33 -19.56 -1.28
N SER A 487 -37.11 -19.00 -0.09
CA SER A 487 -38.19 -18.49 0.77
C SER A 487 -39.00 -17.35 0.14
N TYR A 488 -38.47 -16.69 -0.89
CA TYR A 488 -39.19 -15.67 -1.65
C TYR A 488 -40.23 -16.28 -2.60
N ASP A 489 -40.00 -17.48 -3.14
CA ASP A 489 -40.99 -18.16 -3.97
C ASP A 489 -42.21 -18.58 -3.13
N GLU A 490 -41.98 -18.99 -1.88
CA GLU A 490 -43.05 -19.28 -0.91
C GLU A 490 -43.86 -18.03 -0.53
N ALA A 491 -43.25 -16.84 -0.62
CA ALA A 491 -43.91 -15.55 -0.41
C ALA A 491 -44.75 -15.09 -1.62
N GLY A 492 -44.62 -15.75 -2.79
CA GLY A 492 -45.44 -15.49 -3.98
C GLY A 492 -44.86 -14.44 -4.94
N TYR A 493 -43.54 -14.36 -5.05
CA TYR A 493 -42.88 -13.49 -6.01
C TYR A 493 -43.05 -13.98 -7.45
N THR A 494 -43.07 -13.04 -8.40
CA THR A 494 -42.85 -13.32 -9.82
C THR A 494 -41.49 -12.74 -10.22
N TRP A 495 -40.72 -13.46 -11.02
CA TRP A 495 -39.33 -13.13 -11.34
C TRP A 495 -39.10 -12.85 -12.82
N TRP A 496 -38.19 -11.91 -13.09
CA TRP A 496 -37.68 -11.59 -14.41
C TRP A 496 -36.16 -11.50 -14.38
N ALA A 497 -35.50 -11.90 -15.46
CA ALA A 497 -34.09 -11.63 -15.72
C ALA A 497 -33.93 -10.58 -16.82
N MET A 498 -32.85 -9.81 -16.78
CA MET A 498 -32.44 -8.89 -17.84
C MET A 498 -30.94 -9.01 -18.09
N GLU A 499 -30.54 -9.09 -19.35
CA GLU A 499 -29.13 -9.03 -19.72
C GLU A 499 -28.63 -7.58 -19.65
N ALA A 500 -27.35 -7.41 -19.35
CA ALA A 500 -26.69 -6.11 -19.36
C ALA A 500 -25.47 -6.14 -20.28
N THR A 501 -25.29 -5.06 -21.03
CA THR A 501 -24.12 -4.82 -21.88
C THR A 501 -23.40 -3.57 -21.44
N TRP A 502 -22.07 -3.61 -21.43
CA TRP A 502 -21.22 -2.51 -21.02
C TRP A 502 -20.40 -1.97 -22.19
N GLU A 503 -20.50 -0.67 -22.42
CA GLU A 503 -19.65 0.08 -23.36
C GLU A 503 -18.77 1.05 -22.56
N GLY A 504 -17.54 0.62 -22.26
CA GLY A 504 -16.58 1.40 -21.48
C GLY A 504 -15.84 2.46 -22.30
N GLU A 505 -15.49 3.57 -21.66
CA GLU A 505 -14.61 4.60 -22.21
C GLU A 505 -13.14 4.13 -22.26
N ASP A 506 -12.73 3.34 -21.26
CA ASP A 506 -11.45 2.62 -21.23
C ASP A 506 -11.67 1.14 -21.55
N PRO A 507 -11.08 0.60 -22.63
CA PRO A 507 -11.22 -0.81 -23.00
C PRO A 507 -10.60 -1.79 -21.98
N GLU A 508 -9.68 -1.35 -21.11
CA GLU A 508 -9.07 -2.18 -20.07
C GLU A 508 -9.96 -2.25 -18.81
N ARG A 509 -10.92 -1.32 -18.65
CA ARG A 509 -11.81 -1.24 -17.49
C ARG A 509 -13.15 -1.93 -17.75
N VAL A 510 -13.40 -2.99 -17.00
CA VAL A 510 -14.65 -3.77 -17.09
C VAL A 510 -15.39 -3.77 -15.76
N PRO A 511 -16.74 -3.71 -15.75
CA PRO A 511 -17.50 -3.81 -14.52
C PRO A 511 -17.32 -5.20 -13.90
N ALA A 512 -16.92 -5.22 -12.64
CA ALA A 512 -16.83 -6.45 -11.85
C ALA A 512 -18.15 -6.71 -11.13
N ALA A 513 -18.68 -5.67 -10.47
CA ALA A 513 -19.98 -5.70 -9.80
C ALA A 513 -20.64 -4.33 -9.90
N ILE A 514 -21.93 -4.31 -10.25
CA ILE A 514 -22.77 -3.10 -10.31
C ILE A 514 -23.97 -3.34 -9.39
N PRO A 515 -23.82 -3.22 -8.06
CA PRO A 515 -24.93 -3.46 -7.14
C PRO A 515 -26.10 -2.50 -7.41
N VAL A 516 -27.31 -2.99 -7.16
CA VAL A 516 -28.54 -2.20 -7.25
C VAL A 516 -29.20 -2.12 -5.88
N LEU A 517 -29.94 -1.05 -5.65
CA LEU A 517 -30.83 -0.86 -4.51
C LEU A 517 -32.27 -0.76 -5.01
N GLU A 518 -33.20 -1.39 -4.30
CA GLU A 518 -34.62 -1.34 -4.60
C GLU A 518 -35.25 -0.09 -3.95
N ASP A 519 -35.44 0.95 -4.74
CA ASP A 519 -35.98 2.22 -4.22
C ASP A 519 -37.51 2.23 -4.20
N GLY A 520 -38.06 2.68 -3.07
CA GLY A 520 -39.48 3.04 -2.95
C GLY A 520 -40.47 1.88 -2.96
N ALA A 521 -40.01 0.63 -2.85
CA ALA A 521 -40.87 -0.54 -2.97
C ALA A 521 -41.79 -0.77 -1.75
N GLY A 522 -41.39 -0.39 -0.53
CA GLY A 522 -42.13 -0.73 0.69
C GLY A 522 -42.02 -2.21 1.06
N THR A 523 -42.52 -2.60 2.23
CA THR A 523 -42.35 -3.95 2.78
C THR A 523 -43.69 -4.59 3.18
N VAL A 524 -43.74 -5.93 3.17
CA VAL A 524 -44.86 -6.73 3.67
C VAL A 524 -44.35 -7.74 4.69
N ILE A 525 -45.12 -7.98 5.75
CA ILE A 525 -44.79 -8.99 6.76
C ILE A 525 -45.63 -10.24 6.49
N LEU A 526 -44.97 -11.38 6.22
CA LEU A 526 -45.59 -12.70 6.06
C LEU A 526 -44.93 -13.66 7.04
N ASN A 527 -45.72 -14.39 7.83
CA ASN A 527 -45.21 -15.38 8.80
C ASN A 527 -44.12 -14.84 9.76
N ASN A 528 -44.26 -13.58 10.23
CA ASN A 528 -43.26 -12.85 11.04
C ASN A 528 -41.94 -12.52 10.34
N THR A 529 -41.83 -12.72 9.03
CA THR A 529 -40.69 -12.31 8.21
C THR A 529 -41.06 -11.08 7.39
N THR A 530 -40.18 -10.09 7.33
CA THR A 530 -40.36 -8.87 6.51
C THR A 530 -39.78 -9.11 5.12
N TYR A 531 -40.56 -8.86 4.08
CA TYR A 531 -40.21 -9.01 2.67
C TYR A 531 -40.34 -7.65 1.96
N HIS A 532 -39.44 -7.35 1.01
CA HIS A 532 -39.47 -6.12 0.20
C HIS A 532 -40.37 -6.30 -1.02
N ASN A 533 -41.29 -5.38 -1.33
CA ASN A 533 -42.22 -5.58 -2.46
C ASN A 533 -41.53 -5.73 -3.82
N VAL A 534 -40.30 -5.24 -3.95
CA VAL A 534 -39.39 -5.46 -5.07
C VAL A 534 -38.09 -5.99 -4.46
N GLU A 535 -37.54 -7.02 -5.07
CA GLU A 535 -36.23 -7.59 -4.74
C GLU A 535 -35.41 -7.64 -6.03
N ALA A 536 -34.13 -7.29 -5.97
CA ALA A 536 -33.24 -7.36 -7.12
C ALA A 536 -31.90 -8.00 -6.74
N GLY A 537 -31.35 -8.77 -7.67
CA GLY A 537 -30.08 -9.45 -7.49
C GLY A 537 -29.21 -9.36 -8.73
N LEU A 538 -27.91 -9.49 -8.54
CA LEU A 538 -26.97 -9.62 -9.65
C LEU A 538 -27.18 -10.99 -10.31
N TRP A 539 -27.55 -10.98 -11.59
CA TRP A 539 -27.48 -12.19 -12.40
C TRP A 539 -26.03 -12.38 -12.83
N THR A 540 -25.50 -13.53 -12.43
CA THR A 540 -24.15 -13.92 -12.76
C THR A 540 -24.06 -15.36 -13.22
N GLU A 541 -22.99 -15.69 -13.93
CA GLU A 541 -22.68 -17.08 -14.27
C GLU A 541 -21.26 -17.47 -13.83
N PRO A 542 -21.06 -18.73 -13.42
CA PRO A 542 -19.73 -19.25 -13.18
C PRO A 542 -19.03 -19.48 -14.52
N VAL A 543 -17.83 -18.94 -14.64
CA VAL A 543 -16.91 -19.19 -15.75
C VAL A 543 -15.72 -19.97 -15.22
N TYR A 544 -15.28 -20.97 -15.99
CA TYR A 544 -14.15 -21.83 -15.67
C TYR A 544 -13.09 -21.68 -16.75
N ASP A 545 -11.87 -21.31 -16.36
CA ASP A 545 -10.71 -21.28 -17.24
C ASP A 545 -9.51 -22.01 -16.62
N SER A 546 -8.30 -21.83 -17.17
CA SER A 546 -7.08 -22.45 -16.64
C SER A 546 -6.70 -21.97 -15.25
N ASP A 547 -7.21 -20.80 -14.85
CA ASP A 547 -6.77 -20.04 -13.70
C ASP A 547 -7.78 -20.13 -12.54
N GLY A 548 -8.95 -20.76 -12.77
CA GLY A 548 -9.90 -21.14 -11.74
C GLY A 548 -11.37 -20.98 -12.14
N GLN A 549 -12.24 -20.96 -11.14
CA GLN A 549 -13.64 -20.56 -11.29
C GLN A 549 -13.79 -19.10 -10.88
N TYR A 550 -14.48 -18.31 -11.69
CA TYR A 550 -14.88 -16.95 -11.34
C TYR A 550 -16.32 -16.67 -11.73
N THR A 551 -16.86 -15.57 -11.22
CA THR A 551 -18.24 -15.16 -11.52
C THR A 551 -18.23 -13.95 -12.44
N GLN A 552 -18.91 -14.08 -13.58
CA GLN A 552 -19.08 -13.00 -14.54
C GLN A 552 -20.46 -12.35 -14.37
N PHE A 553 -20.47 -11.02 -14.28
CA PHE A 553 -21.70 -10.23 -14.32
C PHE A 553 -22.37 -10.36 -15.70
N ARG A 554 -23.65 -10.77 -15.71
CA ARG A 554 -24.48 -10.94 -16.91
C ARG A 554 -25.64 -9.96 -16.97
N GLY A 555 -26.13 -9.52 -15.83
CA GLY A 555 -27.23 -8.56 -15.73
C GLY A 555 -27.91 -8.64 -14.38
N TYR A 556 -29.24 -8.54 -14.35
CA TYR A 556 -30.01 -8.53 -13.10
C TYR A 556 -31.16 -9.51 -13.14
N VAL A 557 -31.53 -10.00 -11.96
CA VAL A 557 -32.86 -10.55 -11.69
C VAL A 557 -33.66 -9.55 -10.86
N VAL A 558 -34.95 -9.46 -11.13
CA VAL A 558 -35.88 -8.61 -10.38
C VAL A 558 -37.13 -9.41 -10.09
N GLY A 559 -37.56 -9.39 -8.83
CA GLY A 559 -38.76 -10.04 -8.35
C GLY A 559 -39.74 -9.03 -7.80
N THR A 560 -41.04 -9.27 -8.00
CA THR A 560 -42.08 -8.44 -7.35
C THR A 560 -43.12 -9.26 -6.63
N LEU A 561 -43.57 -8.73 -5.50
CA LEU A 561 -44.67 -9.24 -4.71
C LEU A 561 -46.00 -8.65 -5.23
N ASN A 562 -47.07 -9.44 -5.26
CA ASN A 562 -48.43 -9.02 -5.64
C ASN A 562 -48.63 -8.54 -7.09
N GLY A 563 -47.75 -8.93 -8.03
CA GLY A 563 -47.94 -8.66 -9.46
C GLY A 563 -47.74 -7.19 -9.85
N LEU A 564 -46.87 -6.47 -9.14
CA LEU A 564 -46.40 -5.16 -9.58
C LEU A 564 -45.77 -5.29 -10.96
N ASP A 565 -46.17 -4.41 -11.87
CA ASP A 565 -45.72 -4.40 -13.27
C ASP A 565 -44.57 -3.41 -13.52
N GLN A 566 -44.07 -2.78 -12.45
CA GLN A 566 -42.96 -1.84 -12.48
C GLN A 566 -42.04 -2.07 -11.29
N ALA A 567 -40.74 -1.84 -11.51
CA ALA A 567 -39.71 -1.83 -10.49
C ALA A 567 -38.79 -0.63 -10.69
N THR A 568 -38.29 -0.04 -9.61
CA THR A 568 -37.33 1.04 -9.68
C THR A 568 -36.01 0.55 -9.09
N LEU A 569 -34.95 0.57 -9.89
CA LEU A 569 -33.61 0.18 -9.45
C LEU A 569 -32.73 1.43 -9.40
N SER A 570 -32.04 1.63 -8.29
CA SER A 570 -31.02 2.66 -8.15
C SER A 570 -29.64 2.02 -8.16
N LEU A 571 -28.72 2.61 -8.91
CA LEU A 571 -27.34 2.15 -9.04
C LEU A 571 -26.45 3.11 -8.24
N PRO A 572 -26.18 2.84 -6.96
CA PRO A 572 -25.33 3.70 -6.14
C PRO A 572 -23.91 3.75 -6.72
N ALA A 573 -23.48 4.95 -7.13
CA ALA A 573 -22.18 5.13 -7.77
C ALA A 573 -21.02 4.69 -6.88
N GLU A 574 -21.15 4.90 -5.57
CA GLU A 574 -20.20 4.51 -4.53
C GLU A 574 -20.04 2.99 -4.36
N LYS A 575 -20.98 2.19 -4.87
CA LYS A 575 -20.89 0.71 -4.83
C LYS A 575 -20.42 0.10 -6.14
N LEU A 576 -20.20 0.92 -7.18
CA LEU A 576 -19.69 0.44 -8.46
C LEU A 576 -18.26 -0.06 -8.30
N CYS A 577 -18.02 -1.27 -8.79
CA CYS A 577 -16.70 -1.89 -8.75
C CYS A 577 -16.31 -2.32 -10.16
N TYR A 578 -15.16 -1.83 -10.60
CA TYR A 578 -14.56 -2.12 -11.89
C TYR A 578 -13.28 -2.91 -11.69
N ARG A 579 -13.02 -3.90 -12.55
CA ARG A 579 -11.69 -4.47 -12.71
C ARG A 579 -10.97 -3.72 -13.82
N TRP A 580 -9.82 -3.16 -13.50
CA TRP A 580 -8.94 -2.53 -14.47
C TRP A 580 -7.85 -3.52 -14.86
N ASN A 581 -7.93 -4.06 -16.07
CA ASN A 581 -7.03 -5.09 -16.63
C ASN A 581 -5.67 -4.52 -17.06
N HIS A 582 -5.16 -3.55 -16.30
CA HIS A 582 -3.88 -2.91 -16.52
C HIS A 582 -2.83 -3.58 -15.62
N PRO A 583 -1.85 -4.32 -16.18
CA PRO A 583 -0.82 -4.95 -15.38
C PRO A 583 0.24 -3.94 -14.93
N PHE A 584 0.58 -3.96 -13.65
CA PHE A 584 1.68 -3.19 -13.09
C PHE A 584 2.92 -4.07 -12.91
N THR A 585 4.04 -3.61 -13.46
CA THR A 585 5.36 -4.21 -13.25
C THR A 585 6.25 -3.18 -12.56
N ILE A 586 6.69 -3.49 -11.33
CA ILE A 586 7.50 -2.59 -10.50
C ILE A 586 8.84 -3.26 -10.23
N SER A 587 9.93 -2.69 -10.77
CA SER A 587 11.29 -3.11 -10.42
C SER A 587 11.67 -2.52 -9.06
N MET A 588 12.05 -3.38 -8.13
CA MET A 588 12.29 -3.03 -6.74
C MET A 588 13.60 -3.60 -6.23
N THR A 589 14.30 -2.86 -5.39
CA THR A 589 15.53 -3.33 -4.72
C THR A 589 15.21 -3.59 -3.25
N VAL A 590 15.29 -4.85 -2.84
CA VAL A 590 15.11 -5.32 -1.47
C VAL A 590 16.43 -5.14 -0.73
N GLN A 591 16.43 -4.27 0.27
CA GLN A 591 17.59 -4.06 1.12
C GLN A 591 17.79 -5.25 2.06
N PRO A 592 19.04 -5.54 2.47
CA PRO A 592 19.27 -6.53 3.50
C PRO A 592 18.50 -6.17 4.75
N GLU A 593 17.90 -7.18 5.38
CA GLU A 593 17.39 -6.99 6.73
C GLU A 593 18.57 -6.48 7.56
N PRO A 594 18.41 -5.38 8.31
CA PRO A 594 19.46 -4.94 9.22
C PRO A 594 19.87 -6.15 10.06
N GLU A 595 21.16 -6.46 10.19
CA GLU A 595 21.59 -7.55 11.07
C GLU A 595 21.02 -7.26 12.47
N ARG A 596 19.95 -7.96 12.82
CA ARG A 596 19.32 -7.80 14.12
C ARG A 596 20.02 -8.77 15.04
N PRO A 597 20.71 -8.28 16.09
CA PRO A 597 21.28 -9.18 17.06
C PRO A 597 20.12 -9.92 17.73
N SER A 598 20.10 -11.24 17.61
CA SER A 598 19.12 -12.09 18.30
C SER A 598 19.76 -12.67 19.56
N TYR A 599 19.02 -12.67 20.65
CA TYR A 599 19.49 -13.14 21.95
C TYR A 599 18.61 -14.29 22.43
N THR A 600 19.19 -15.48 22.58
CA THR A 600 18.43 -16.66 22.97
C THR A 600 18.75 -17.06 24.41
N GLY A 601 17.72 -17.12 25.25
CA GLY A 601 17.76 -17.80 26.55
C GLY A 601 17.21 -19.22 26.43
N THR A 602 17.73 -20.16 27.21
CA THR A 602 17.25 -21.54 27.24
C THR A 602 16.94 -21.96 28.67
N SER A 603 15.78 -22.58 28.88
CA SER A 603 15.41 -23.22 30.14
C SER A 603 14.71 -24.55 29.85
N GLY A 604 15.19 -25.65 30.43
CA GLY A 604 14.62 -26.98 30.19
C GLY A 604 14.61 -27.36 28.70
N ASN A 605 13.43 -27.71 28.18
CA ASN A 605 13.22 -28.07 26.77
C ASN A 605 12.89 -26.86 25.87
N TYR A 606 12.84 -25.66 26.45
CA TYR A 606 12.34 -24.45 25.80
C TYR A 606 13.46 -23.42 25.64
N SER A 607 13.36 -22.64 24.59
CA SER A 607 14.22 -21.50 24.33
C SER A 607 13.36 -20.30 23.98
N LEU A 608 13.80 -19.10 24.36
CA LEU A 608 13.16 -17.85 23.99
C LEU A 608 14.18 -16.97 23.30
N THR A 609 13.90 -16.60 22.05
CA THR A 609 14.75 -15.69 21.27
C THR A 609 14.14 -14.31 21.27
N ALA A 610 14.92 -13.33 21.71
CA ALA A 610 14.56 -11.93 21.72
C ALA A 610 15.29 -11.20 20.59
N THR A 611 14.54 -10.49 19.77
CA THR A 611 15.07 -9.72 18.63
C THR A 611 14.62 -8.26 18.78
N PRO A 612 15.50 -7.37 19.31
CA PRO A 612 15.19 -5.96 19.44
C PRO A 612 15.19 -5.24 18.08
N ARG A 613 14.29 -4.27 17.94
CA ARG A 613 14.23 -3.30 16.83
C ARG A 613 13.77 -1.95 17.34
N ARG A 614 13.99 -0.90 16.53
CA ARG A 614 13.38 0.41 16.74
C ARG A 614 12.35 0.69 15.65
N THR A 615 11.18 1.12 16.06
CA THR A 615 10.10 1.60 15.19
C THR A 615 9.64 2.94 15.76
N ASP A 616 9.73 4.00 14.96
CA ASP A 616 9.30 5.36 15.34
C ASP A 616 9.83 5.84 16.70
N GLY A 617 11.11 5.53 16.98
CA GLY A 617 11.79 5.87 18.23
C GLY A 617 11.60 4.83 19.35
N ALA A 618 10.46 4.13 19.40
CA ALA A 618 10.20 3.10 20.39
C ALA A 618 11.04 1.83 20.16
N VAL A 619 11.51 1.22 21.25
CA VAL A 619 12.19 -0.07 21.23
C VAL A 619 11.14 -1.18 21.33
N ILE A 620 11.10 -2.02 20.29
CA ILE A 620 10.23 -3.19 20.23
C ILE A 620 11.09 -4.45 20.31
N LEU A 621 10.77 -5.38 21.19
CA LEU A 621 11.37 -6.71 21.23
C LEU A 621 10.37 -7.74 20.70
N ASN A 622 10.74 -8.40 19.59
CA ASN A 622 10.05 -9.60 19.17
C ASN A 622 10.53 -10.79 20.00
N LEU A 623 9.62 -11.49 20.65
CA LEU A 623 9.89 -12.65 21.47
C LEU A 623 9.37 -13.91 20.76
N SER A 624 10.30 -14.75 20.33
CA SER A 624 10.08 -15.97 19.56
C SER A 624 10.55 -17.19 20.35
N PRO A 625 9.66 -17.92 21.04
CA PRO A 625 10.00 -19.13 21.73
C PRO A 625 10.00 -20.32 20.79
N ALA A 626 10.85 -21.28 21.13
CA ALA A 626 10.93 -22.56 20.49
C ALA A 626 10.96 -23.65 21.56
N SER A 627 10.48 -24.82 21.18
CA SER A 627 10.50 -26.00 22.01
C SER A 627 11.17 -27.13 21.27
N SER A 628 12.02 -27.87 21.98
CA SER A 628 12.47 -29.20 21.56
C SER A 628 11.49 -30.31 21.99
N ASP A 629 10.50 -29.95 22.80
CA ASP A 629 9.39 -30.81 23.20
C ASP A 629 8.37 -30.92 22.06
N LYS A 630 7.97 -32.15 21.74
CA LYS A 630 7.01 -32.43 20.67
C LYS A 630 5.56 -32.46 21.16
N TYR A 631 5.35 -32.46 22.48
CA TYR A 631 4.04 -32.62 23.09
C TYR A 631 3.50 -31.30 23.66
N MET A 632 4.40 -30.41 24.10
CA MET A 632 4.05 -29.07 24.55
C MET A 632 4.74 -28.03 23.67
N ILE A 633 3.92 -27.19 23.07
CA ILE A 633 4.35 -26.14 22.14
C ILE A 633 4.02 -24.81 22.81
N PRO A 634 4.92 -23.82 22.77
CA PRO A 634 4.57 -22.45 23.16
C PRO A 634 3.32 -21.97 22.41
N THR A 635 2.39 -21.31 23.12
CA THR A 635 1.12 -20.80 22.56
C THR A 635 1.34 -19.66 21.56
N SER A 636 0.27 -19.08 21.01
CA SER A 636 0.38 -17.90 20.13
C SER A 636 0.64 -16.58 20.84
N THR A 637 0.25 -16.47 22.11
CA THR A 637 0.32 -15.23 22.91
C THR A 637 1.51 -15.16 23.85
N LEU A 638 2.25 -16.27 23.98
CA LEU A 638 3.62 -16.50 24.43
C LEU A 638 4.11 -15.97 25.76
N THR A 639 3.64 -14.82 26.22
CA THR A 639 4.14 -14.15 27.41
C THR A 639 3.10 -13.25 28.10
N ARG A 640 1.87 -13.21 27.56
CA ARG A 640 0.71 -12.56 28.19
C ARG A 640 -0.39 -13.58 28.44
N SER A 641 -1.01 -13.50 29.61
CA SER A 641 -2.16 -14.28 29.98
C SER A 641 -3.30 -14.04 29.00
N PRO A 642 -3.90 -15.11 28.44
CA PRO A 642 -5.12 -14.99 27.66
C PRO A 642 -6.31 -14.49 28.49
N LEU A 643 -6.15 -14.36 29.82
CA LEU A 643 -7.18 -14.00 30.79
C LEU A 643 -6.90 -12.65 31.47
N THR A 644 -6.02 -11.81 30.93
CA THR A 644 -5.80 -10.42 31.43
C THR A 644 -7.12 -9.64 31.50
N ALA A 645 -7.90 -9.77 30.43
CA ALA A 645 -9.30 -9.43 30.30
C ALA A 645 -10.21 -9.81 31.49
N LEU A 646 -9.92 -10.96 32.12
CA LEU A 646 -10.67 -11.53 33.22
C LEU A 646 -10.12 -11.13 34.60
N GLY A 647 -9.13 -10.23 34.66
CA GLY A 647 -8.51 -9.76 35.89
C GLY A 647 -7.23 -10.50 36.29
N ALA A 648 -6.65 -11.30 35.38
CA ALA A 648 -5.30 -11.84 35.58
C ALA A 648 -4.29 -10.68 35.56
N THR A 649 -3.49 -10.56 36.62
CA THR A 649 -2.40 -9.59 36.68
C THR A 649 -1.10 -10.35 36.49
N ASP A 650 -0.66 -10.35 35.25
CA ASP A 650 0.58 -10.94 34.83
C ASP A 650 1.76 -10.10 35.35
N ALA A 651 2.84 -10.76 35.80
CA ALA A 651 4.08 -10.05 36.07
C ALA A 651 4.59 -9.43 34.76
N PRO A 652 5.03 -8.15 34.76
CA PRO A 652 5.42 -7.49 33.53
C PRO A 652 6.71 -8.12 32.97
N ILE A 653 6.80 -8.17 31.64
CA ILE A 653 8.09 -8.35 30.98
C ILE A 653 8.87 -7.06 31.16
N THR A 654 10.14 -7.17 31.55
CA THR A 654 10.94 -5.99 31.85
C THR A 654 12.30 -6.02 31.18
N LEU A 655 12.81 -4.83 30.85
CA LEU A 655 14.21 -4.59 30.57
C LEU A 655 14.85 -3.92 31.78
N THR A 656 15.89 -4.53 32.33
CA THR A 656 16.66 -3.94 33.43
C THR A 656 18.02 -3.45 32.94
N ALA A 657 18.29 -2.15 33.06
CA ALA A 657 19.57 -1.54 32.74
C ALA A 657 20.64 -1.87 33.79
N ALA A 658 21.92 -1.70 33.45
CA ALA A 658 23.04 -1.98 34.36
C ALA A 658 23.04 -1.13 35.65
N ASP A 659 22.38 0.03 35.66
CA ASP A 659 22.21 0.89 36.84
C ASP A 659 21.02 0.50 37.73
N GLY A 660 20.26 -0.53 37.32
CA GLY A 660 19.08 -1.03 38.02
C GLY A 660 17.76 -0.37 37.61
N THR A 661 17.77 0.53 36.62
CA THR A 661 16.54 1.10 36.07
C THR A 661 15.74 0.01 35.34
N VAL A 662 14.45 -0.11 35.65
CA VAL A 662 13.54 -1.11 35.08
C VAL A 662 12.57 -0.40 34.13
N TYR A 663 12.43 -0.95 32.93
CA TYR A 663 11.47 -0.54 31.91
C TYR A 663 10.48 -1.68 31.71
N GLU A 664 9.19 -1.41 31.90
CA GLU A 664 8.13 -2.39 31.68
C GLU A 664 7.74 -2.41 30.20
N GLY A 665 7.52 -3.60 29.66
CA GLY A 665 7.11 -3.81 28.28
C GLY A 665 5.59 -3.81 28.14
N GLU A 666 5.10 -3.14 27.11
CA GLU A 666 3.71 -3.18 26.68
C GLU A 666 3.56 -4.18 25.52
N TYR A 667 2.62 -5.12 25.66
CA TYR A 667 2.36 -6.14 24.65
C TYR A 667 1.81 -5.52 23.36
N GLN A 668 2.34 -5.95 22.21
CA GLN A 668 1.80 -5.69 20.89
C GLN A 668 1.51 -7.02 20.19
N PRO A 669 0.30 -7.22 19.63
CA PRO A 669 -0.04 -8.46 18.96
C PRO A 669 0.87 -8.70 17.75
N GLY A 670 1.62 -9.81 17.78
CA GLY A 670 2.39 -10.30 16.65
C GLY A 670 1.49 -11.01 15.63
N ARG A 671 1.79 -10.86 14.33
CA ARG A 671 0.96 -11.39 13.23
C ARG A 671 1.07 -12.90 13.01
N GLN A 672 2.08 -13.55 13.59
CA GLN A 672 2.18 -15.01 13.62
C GLN A 672 1.95 -15.51 15.04
N ASN A 673 1.12 -16.54 15.17
CA ASN A 673 0.82 -17.29 16.38
C ASN A 673 2.04 -18.04 16.99
N ASN A 674 3.25 -17.53 16.79
CA ASN A 674 4.52 -18.10 17.24
C ASN A 674 5.51 -17.03 17.76
N ALA A 675 5.14 -15.74 17.78
CA ALA A 675 5.94 -14.67 18.35
C ALA A 675 5.07 -13.52 18.90
N SER A 676 5.54 -12.84 19.94
CA SER A 676 4.89 -11.65 20.52
C SER A 676 5.81 -10.44 20.47
N ASP A 677 5.32 -9.28 20.05
CA ASP A 677 6.07 -8.03 20.10
C ASP A 677 5.81 -7.31 21.43
N TRP A 678 6.84 -6.65 21.96
CA TRP A 678 6.77 -5.91 23.23
C TRP A 678 7.45 -4.56 23.09
N SER A 679 6.70 -3.48 23.28
CA SER A 679 7.19 -2.11 23.25
C SER A 679 7.70 -1.67 24.61
N PHE A 680 8.87 -1.04 24.67
CA PHE A 680 9.45 -0.49 25.89
C PHE A 680 9.54 1.05 25.84
N GLY A 681 8.92 1.66 24.83
CA GLY A 681 9.05 3.09 24.54
C GLY A 681 10.45 3.49 24.06
N ASP A 682 10.73 4.79 24.01
CA ASP A 682 12.04 5.31 23.60
C ASP A 682 13.05 5.23 24.76
N ILE A 683 13.72 4.08 24.88
CA ILE A 683 14.79 3.85 25.84
C ILE A 683 16.18 4.03 25.20
N PRO A 684 17.24 4.39 25.95
CA PRO A 684 18.57 4.55 25.39
C PRO A 684 19.17 3.26 24.78
N ALA A 685 20.10 3.41 23.83
CA ALA A 685 20.93 2.29 23.38
C ALA A 685 21.85 1.81 24.52
N GLY A 686 22.05 0.50 24.65
CA GLY A 686 22.86 -0.07 25.73
C GLY A 686 22.59 -1.55 26.01
N ASP A 687 23.24 -2.08 27.05
CA ASP A 687 23.05 -3.46 27.51
C ASP A 687 21.97 -3.53 28.60
N TYR A 688 21.03 -4.46 28.42
CA TYR A 688 19.90 -4.69 29.30
C TYR A 688 19.77 -6.18 29.61
N THR A 689 19.09 -6.51 30.70
CA THR A 689 18.60 -7.88 30.96
C THR A 689 17.10 -7.89 30.73
N LEU A 690 16.67 -8.65 29.71
CA LEU A 690 15.27 -8.95 29.48
C LEU A 690 14.83 -10.04 30.44
N HIS A 691 13.84 -9.74 31.28
CA HIS A 691 13.21 -10.68 32.19
C HIS A 691 11.81 -11.04 31.68
N VAL A 692 11.60 -12.31 31.36
CA VAL A 692 10.30 -12.87 30.97
C VAL A 692 9.87 -13.87 32.03
N PRO A 693 8.79 -13.61 32.79
CA PRO A 693 8.50 -14.35 34.04
C PRO A 693 7.99 -15.78 33.81
N TYR A 694 7.29 -16.03 32.71
CA TYR A 694 6.73 -17.34 32.36
C TYR A 694 6.47 -17.45 30.86
N LEU A 695 6.21 -18.68 30.40
CA LEU A 695 5.70 -18.97 29.06
C LEU A 695 4.33 -19.63 29.16
N TYR A 696 3.45 -19.31 28.21
CA TYR A 696 2.21 -20.06 28.01
C TYR A 696 2.44 -21.13 26.95
N LEU A 697 2.06 -22.37 27.27
CA LEU A 697 2.19 -23.54 26.42
C LEU A 697 0.83 -24.15 26.11
N THR A 698 0.68 -24.71 24.92
CA THR A 698 -0.45 -25.54 24.51
C THR A 698 0.01 -26.97 24.21
N ALA A 699 -0.89 -27.93 24.43
CA ALA A 699 -0.71 -29.28 23.93
C ALA A 699 -1.73 -29.52 22.80
N PRO A 700 -1.32 -29.69 21.54
CA PRO A 700 -2.23 -29.78 20.39
C PRO A 700 -3.05 -31.09 20.32
N GLU A 701 -3.08 -31.87 21.41
CA GLU A 701 -3.85 -33.11 21.46
C GLU A 701 -5.25 -32.87 22.01
N SER A 702 -6.25 -33.31 21.24
CA SER A 702 -7.64 -33.35 21.70
C SER A 702 -7.95 -34.65 22.42
N TRP A 703 -8.79 -34.60 23.45
CA TRP A 703 -9.33 -35.80 24.09
C TRP A 703 -10.85 -35.76 24.20
N HIS A 704 -11.46 -36.94 24.08
CA HIS A 704 -12.91 -37.11 24.11
C HIS A 704 -13.32 -37.88 25.36
N MET A 705 -14.39 -37.44 26.01
CA MET A 705 -14.93 -38.13 27.17
C MET A 705 -16.44 -37.95 27.32
N ALA A 706 -17.11 -39.05 27.66
CA ALA A 706 -18.50 -39.05 28.09
C ALA A 706 -18.62 -38.58 29.54
N ILE A 707 -19.32 -37.46 29.75
CA ILE A 707 -19.60 -36.87 31.07
C ILE A 707 -21.02 -37.23 31.50
N PRO A 708 -21.23 -37.77 32.71
CA PRO A 708 -22.57 -37.95 33.26
C PRO A 708 -23.16 -36.59 33.65
N LEU A 709 -24.45 -36.38 33.40
CA LEU A 709 -25.13 -35.10 33.67
C LEU A 709 -26.13 -35.23 34.83
N PRO A 710 -25.92 -34.51 35.94
CA PRO A 710 -26.85 -34.43 37.06
C PRO A 710 -28.25 -33.97 36.64
N GLN A 711 -29.29 -34.58 37.20
CA GLN A 711 -30.70 -34.21 36.94
C GLN A 711 -31.34 -33.43 38.10
N GLN A 712 -30.62 -33.26 39.21
CA GLN A 712 -31.12 -32.61 40.42
C GLN A 712 -30.05 -31.70 41.02
N GLN A 713 -30.50 -30.60 41.62
CA GLN A 713 -29.63 -29.73 42.39
C GLN A 713 -28.97 -30.50 43.56
N GLY A 714 -27.68 -30.31 43.74
CA GLY A 714 -26.85 -30.99 44.75
C GLY A 714 -26.49 -32.44 44.42
N GLN A 715 -26.95 -33.00 43.29
CA GLN A 715 -26.53 -34.32 42.85
C GLN A 715 -25.08 -34.27 42.36
N VAL A 716 -24.21 -35.07 43.00
CA VAL A 716 -22.81 -35.22 42.64
C VAL A 716 -22.62 -36.56 41.94
N LEU A 717 -22.07 -36.55 40.74
CA LEU A 717 -21.75 -37.74 39.96
C LEU A 717 -20.22 -37.83 39.80
N PRO A 718 -19.61 -39.02 39.97
CA PRO A 718 -18.18 -39.19 39.79
C PRO A 718 -17.80 -39.04 38.31
N VAL A 719 -16.68 -38.39 38.05
CA VAL A 719 -16.05 -38.34 36.73
C VAL A 719 -14.73 -39.12 36.80
N GLY A 720 -14.36 -39.75 35.69
CA GLY A 720 -13.09 -40.48 35.59
C GLY A 720 -11.92 -39.53 35.31
N PRO A 721 -10.69 -39.86 35.72
CA PRO A 721 -9.54 -39.06 35.37
C PRO A 721 -9.15 -39.17 33.90
N VAL A 722 -8.54 -38.10 33.37
CA VAL A 722 -8.04 -38.05 31.99
C VAL A 722 -6.51 -37.96 31.99
N TYR A 723 -5.88 -38.86 31.25
CA TYR A 723 -4.43 -38.86 31.05
C TYR A 723 -4.10 -38.13 29.74
N THR A 724 -3.24 -37.12 29.84
CA THR A 724 -2.71 -36.38 28.70
C THR A 724 -1.33 -36.94 28.30
N CYS A 725 -0.89 -36.75 27.06
CA CYS A 725 0.36 -37.32 26.53
C CYS A 725 1.66 -36.80 27.16
N PHE A 726 1.67 -35.60 27.74
CA PHE A 726 2.90 -34.91 28.18
C PHE A 726 3.37 -35.28 29.60
N SER A 727 3.09 -36.51 30.06
CA SER A 727 3.38 -37.03 31.42
C SER A 727 2.59 -36.39 32.59
N GLY A 728 1.64 -35.51 32.31
CA GLY A 728 0.64 -34.98 33.27
C GLY A 728 -0.71 -35.71 33.26
N ARG A 729 -1.56 -35.44 34.25
CA ARG A 729 -2.96 -35.91 34.32
C ARG A 729 -3.88 -34.74 34.69
N ILE A 730 -4.94 -34.51 33.90
CA ILE A 730 -6.04 -33.62 34.30
C ILE A 730 -7.07 -34.50 35.03
N GLU A 731 -7.25 -34.23 36.32
CA GLU A 731 -8.24 -34.91 37.13
C GLU A 731 -9.57 -34.16 37.07
N LEU A 732 -10.59 -34.86 36.58
CA LEU A 732 -11.97 -34.44 36.64
C LEU A 732 -12.60 -35.26 37.76
N SER A 733 -12.80 -34.61 38.90
CA SER A 733 -13.14 -35.31 40.15
C SER A 733 -14.63 -35.69 40.19
N SER A 734 -15.49 -34.72 39.93
CA SER A 734 -16.93 -34.88 39.95
C SER A 734 -17.65 -33.79 39.17
N ILE A 735 -18.90 -34.06 38.85
CA ILE A 735 -19.84 -33.08 38.32
C ILE A 735 -21.02 -32.93 39.25
N THR A 736 -21.32 -31.69 39.63
CA THR A 736 -22.34 -31.35 40.62
C THR A 736 -23.46 -30.55 39.98
N GLY A 737 -24.71 -30.98 40.14
CA GLY A 737 -25.87 -30.21 39.70
C GLY A 737 -26.04 -28.96 40.55
N ILE A 738 -26.03 -27.77 39.95
CA ILE A 738 -26.17 -26.49 40.64
C ILE A 738 -27.64 -26.06 40.72
N GLY A 739 -28.46 -26.45 39.75
CA GLY A 739 -29.87 -26.07 39.68
C GLY A 739 -30.31 -25.75 38.26
N THR A 740 -31.24 -24.82 38.10
CA THR A 740 -31.74 -24.34 36.80
C THR A 740 -31.37 -22.88 36.59
N ASP A 741 -31.13 -22.48 35.34
CA ASP A 741 -30.84 -21.09 34.95
C ASP A 741 -31.94 -20.54 34.03
N PRO A 742 -33.04 -19.98 34.57
CA PRO A 742 -34.16 -19.50 33.75
C PRO A 742 -33.84 -18.21 32.97
N ALA A 743 -32.84 -17.43 33.39
CA ALA A 743 -32.50 -16.14 32.77
C ALA A 743 -31.99 -16.30 31.32
N ILE A 744 -31.46 -17.47 30.99
CA ILE A 744 -30.92 -17.76 29.66
C ILE A 744 -31.99 -17.81 28.57
N LEU A 745 -33.27 -18.03 28.92
CA LEU A 745 -34.38 -18.04 27.96
C LEU A 745 -34.65 -16.66 27.33
N GLU A 746 -34.15 -15.58 27.94
CA GLU A 746 -34.34 -14.21 27.48
C GLU A 746 -33.19 -13.72 26.58
N GLN A 747 -32.17 -14.56 26.34
CA GLN A 747 -30.97 -14.19 25.57
C GLN A 747 -31.11 -14.59 24.09
N PHE A 748 -30.99 -13.61 23.19
CA PHE A 748 -31.21 -13.76 21.74
C PHE A 748 -30.30 -14.82 21.06
N ALA A 749 -29.13 -15.09 21.65
CA ALA A 749 -28.13 -16.01 21.12
C ALA A 749 -27.78 -17.16 22.08
N ALA A 750 -28.69 -17.53 23.00
CA ALA A 750 -28.43 -18.61 23.94
C ALA A 750 -28.47 -20.01 23.31
N ALA A 751 -27.57 -20.89 23.75
CA ALA A 751 -27.51 -22.30 23.39
C ALA A 751 -27.35 -23.18 24.63
N VAL A 752 -27.86 -24.41 24.54
CA VAL A 752 -27.75 -25.44 25.59
C VAL A 752 -27.45 -26.79 24.95
N ILE A 753 -26.79 -27.68 25.70
CA ILE A 753 -26.48 -29.03 25.24
C ILE A 753 -27.78 -29.86 25.25
N THR A 754 -28.22 -30.32 24.08
CA THR A 754 -29.48 -31.08 23.91
C THR A 754 -29.27 -32.53 23.48
N TYR A 755 -28.07 -32.88 23.00
CA TYR A 755 -27.79 -34.21 22.45
C TYR A 755 -26.65 -34.91 23.20
N PRO A 756 -26.68 -36.26 23.30
CA PRO A 756 -25.57 -37.03 23.87
C PRO A 756 -24.24 -36.83 23.13
N SER A 757 -24.28 -36.49 21.85
CA SER A 757 -23.09 -36.22 21.03
C SER A 757 -22.49 -34.82 21.24
N GLY A 758 -22.94 -34.07 22.24
CA GLY A 758 -22.52 -32.69 22.49
C GLY A 758 -23.25 -31.64 21.63
N GLY A 759 -24.21 -32.02 20.77
CA GLY A 759 -24.93 -31.07 19.93
C GLY A 759 -25.72 -30.03 20.76
N ILE A 760 -25.66 -28.78 20.31
CA ILE A 760 -26.33 -27.63 20.94
C ILE A 760 -27.56 -27.18 20.17
N ASN A 761 -28.52 -26.58 20.88
CA ASN A 761 -29.68 -25.93 20.28
C ASN A 761 -30.15 -24.77 21.19
N GLN A 762 -31.05 -23.92 20.68
CA GLN A 762 -31.68 -22.91 21.52
C GLN A 762 -32.51 -23.56 22.63
N PRO A 763 -32.45 -23.04 23.87
CA PRO A 763 -33.22 -23.59 24.98
C PRO A 763 -34.72 -23.38 24.79
N GLN A 764 -35.50 -24.46 24.83
CA GLN A 764 -36.98 -24.40 24.84
C GLN A 764 -37.56 -24.28 26.26
N GLU A 765 -36.79 -24.72 27.26
CA GLU A 765 -37.12 -24.69 28.68
C GLU A 765 -35.86 -24.34 29.48
N ALA A 766 -36.02 -23.94 30.75
CA ALA A 766 -34.89 -23.57 31.60
C ALA A 766 -33.91 -24.75 31.75
N PRO A 767 -32.65 -24.60 31.32
CA PRO A 767 -31.68 -25.70 31.38
C PRO A 767 -31.26 -25.99 32.81
N LEU A 768 -30.79 -27.21 33.01
CA LEU A 768 -30.01 -27.57 34.19
C LEU A 768 -28.59 -27.07 34.04
N VAL A 769 -28.04 -26.53 35.12
CA VAL A 769 -26.64 -26.12 35.23
C VAL A 769 -25.90 -27.12 36.08
N SER A 770 -24.77 -27.59 35.56
CA SER A 770 -23.90 -28.53 36.24
C SER A 770 -22.47 -28.01 36.25
N ARG A 771 -21.78 -28.10 37.39
CA ARG A 771 -20.37 -27.71 37.52
C ARG A 771 -19.48 -28.93 37.49
N LEU A 772 -18.60 -28.98 36.51
CA LEU A 772 -17.56 -29.97 36.34
C LEU A 772 -16.26 -29.45 36.97
N ASP A 773 -15.81 -30.06 38.07
CA ASP A 773 -14.62 -29.61 38.79
C ASP A 773 -13.34 -30.16 38.12
N LEU A 774 -12.36 -29.27 37.89
CA LEU A 774 -11.09 -29.52 37.21
C LEU A 774 -9.91 -29.33 38.16
N SER A 775 -8.97 -30.28 38.18
CA SER A 775 -7.65 -30.09 38.79
C SER A 775 -6.53 -30.68 37.92
N LEU A 776 -5.47 -29.91 37.71
CA LEU A 776 -4.26 -30.43 37.07
C LEU A 776 -3.39 -31.13 38.12
N HIS A 777 -3.03 -32.38 37.85
CA HIS A 777 -2.01 -33.13 38.58
C HIS A 777 -0.85 -33.43 37.63
N SER A 778 0.07 -32.47 37.54
CA SER A 778 1.29 -32.62 36.74
C SER A 778 2.36 -33.37 37.53
N GLY A 779 3.14 -34.23 36.85
CA GLY A 779 4.39 -34.78 37.40
C GLY A 779 5.55 -33.77 37.39
N MET A 780 5.32 -32.56 36.87
CA MET A 780 6.27 -31.45 36.78
C MET A 780 5.78 -30.30 37.67
N GLU A 781 6.63 -29.84 38.59
CA GLU A 781 6.25 -28.97 39.74
C GLU A 781 5.81 -27.53 39.35
N ASP A 782 6.00 -27.10 38.09
CA ASP A 782 5.91 -25.67 37.71
C ASP A 782 4.81 -25.30 36.69
N TYR A 783 3.78 -26.15 36.51
CA TYR A 783 2.70 -25.89 35.54
C TYR A 783 1.35 -25.58 36.20
N THR A 784 0.69 -24.53 35.72
CA THR A 784 -0.67 -24.16 36.12
C THR A 784 -1.61 -24.29 34.92
N LEU A 785 -2.74 -24.97 35.08
CA LEU A 785 -3.79 -25.01 34.05
C LEU A 785 -4.53 -23.68 34.04
N VAL A 786 -4.39 -22.97 32.92
CA VAL A 786 -4.99 -21.65 32.72
C VAL A 786 -6.23 -21.75 31.87
N ASP A 787 -6.22 -22.57 30.82
CA ASP A 787 -7.40 -22.77 30.00
C ASP A 787 -7.50 -24.16 29.35
N VAL A 788 -8.66 -24.47 28.80
CA VAL A 788 -8.88 -25.62 27.94
C VAL A 788 -9.93 -25.26 26.87
N GLY A 789 -9.59 -25.56 25.62
CA GLY A 789 -10.53 -25.56 24.52
C GLY A 789 -11.60 -26.63 24.73
N LEU A 790 -12.82 -26.32 24.32
CA LEU A 790 -13.94 -27.25 24.41
C LEU A 790 -14.71 -27.21 23.09
N GLN A 791 -14.92 -28.36 22.49
CA GLN A 791 -15.64 -28.53 21.24
C GLN A 791 -16.88 -29.40 21.50
N LEU A 792 -18.01 -28.89 21.03
CA LEU A 792 -19.33 -29.52 21.13
C LEU A 792 -19.76 -29.93 19.71
N PHE A 793 -19.80 -31.23 19.42
CA PHE A 793 -20.13 -31.80 18.09
C PHE A 793 -19.13 -31.43 16.95
N LEU A 794 -19.44 -31.75 15.68
CA LEU A 794 -18.64 -31.49 14.45
C LEU A 794 -18.55 -29.99 14.06
N THR A 795 -18.50 -29.08 15.02
CA THR A 795 -18.31 -27.64 14.76
C THR A 795 -16.84 -27.29 14.93
N ASP A 796 -16.24 -26.49 14.05
CA ASP A 796 -14.81 -26.12 14.08
C ASP A 796 -14.49 -25.14 15.22
N GLU A 797 -14.63 -25.60 16.47
CA GLU A 797 -14.75 -24.79 17.70
C GLU A 797 -16.19 -24.28 17.88
N ALA A 798 -16.72 -24.48 19.09
CA ALA A 798 -18.04 -23.96 19.39
C ALA A 798 -17.93 -22.43 19.47
N TYR A 799 -18.52 -21.72 18.50
CA TYR A 799 -18.96 -20.34 18.73
C TYR A 799 -19.85 -20.34 19.98
N PHE A 800 -19.25 -20.03 21.15
CA PHE A 800 -19.84 -20.32 22.45
C PHE A 800 -20.96 -19.33 22.79
N SER A 801 -22.19 -19.80 22.57
CA SER A 801 -23.47 -19.15 22.82
C SER A 801 -24.02 -19.43 24.23
N GLY A 802 -23.15 -19.52 25.25
CA GLY A 802 -23.57 -19.69 26.66
C GLY A 802 -23.85 -21.13 27.14
N ALA A 803 -23.73 -22.16 26.29
CA ALA A 803 -23.95 -23.56 26.68
C ALA A 803 -22.90 -24.09 27.68
N CYS A 804 -21.67 -23.59 27.58
CA CYS A 804 -20.59 -23.88 28.50
C CYS A 804 -19.92 -22.58 28.92
N GLU A 805 -19.47 -22.52 30.17
CA GLU A 805 -18.82 -21.34 30.73
C GLU A 805 -17.66 -21.77 31.62
N ARG A 806 -16.51 -21.11 31.47
CA ARG A 806 -15.30 -21.41 32.25
C ARG A 806 -15.35 -20.66 33.57
N GLN A 807 -14.79 -21.26 34.62
CA GLN A 807 -14.76 -20.65 35.95
C GLN A 807 -13.32 -20.59 36.45
N TYR A 808 -12.90 -19.38 36.79
CA TYR A 808 -11.53 -19.08 37.19
C TYR A 808 -11.46 -18.65 38.65
N VAL A 809 -10.31 -18.90 39.25
CA VAL A 809 -9.90 -18.30 40.52
C VAL A 809 -8.59 -17.54 40.28
N PHE A 810 -8.49 -16.36 40.89
CA PHE A 810 -7.31 -15.49 40.84
C PHE A 810 -6.66 -15.46 42.21
N GLU A 811 -5.74 -16.38 42.49
CA GLU A 811 -4.94 -16.38 43.72
C GLU A 811 -3.67 -15.56 43.46
N GLU A 812 -3.43 -14.49 44.25
CA GLU A 812 -2.30 -13.56 44.06
C GLU A 812 -2.19 -12.97 42.64
N GLY A 813 -3.31 -12.86 41.91
CA GLY A 813 -3.36 -12.32 40.54
C GLY A 813 -3.13 -13.37 39.45
N GLU A 814 -2.86 -14.62 39.83
CA GLU A 814 -2.59 -15.72 38.91
C GLU A 814 -3.88 -16.45 38.52
N PRO A 815 -4.21 -16.51 37.22
CA PRO A 815 -5.44 -17.17 36.79
C PRO A 815 -5.29 -18.68 36.84
N ARG A 816 -6.29 -19.34 37.42
CA ARG A 816 -6.39 -20.79 37.42
C ARG A 816 -7.79 -21.22 37.03
N LEU A 817 -7.89 -22.09 36.02
CA LEU A 817 -9.15 -22.74 35.67
C LEU A 817 -9.50 -23.79 36.73
N THR A 818 -10.65 -23.65 37.38
CA THR A 818 -11.09 -24.56 38.46
C THR A 818 -12.29 -25.41 38.10
N SER A 819 -13.16 -24.93 37.22
CA SER A 819 -14.34 -25.70 36.81
C SER A 819 -14.94 -25.21 35.49
N LEU A 820 -15.79 -26.04 34.88
CA LEU A 820 -16.69 -25.65 33.79
C LEU A 820 -18.13 -25.70 34.27
N LEU A 821 -18.93 -24.69 33.95
CA LEU A 821 -20.38 -24.76 34.02
C LEU A 821 -20.91 -25.27 32.70
N LEU A 822 -21.73 -26.31 32.74
CA LEU A 822 -22.40 -26.92 31.60
C LEU A 822 -23.89 -26.68 31.74
N ARG A 823 -24.51 -26.08 30.73
CA ARG A 823 -25.96 -25.89 30.62
C ARG A 823 -26.53 -26.93 29.66
N HIS A 824 -27.43 -27.77 30.17
CA HIS A 824 -27.95 -28.90 29.40
C HIS A 824 -29.45 -29.08 29.59
N ALA A 825 -30.09 -29.69 28.60
CA ALA A 825 -31.52 -29.97 28.62
C ALA A 825 -31.90 -30.91 29.78
N PRO A 826 -33.02 -30.67 30.47
CA PRO A 826 -33.62 -31.65 31.38
C PRO A 826 -33.85 -32.98 30.66
N GLY A 827 -33.48 -34.10 31.29
CA GLY A 827 -33.62 -35.44 30.71
C GLY A 827 -32.43 -35.91 29.87
N LEU A 828 -31.42 -35.06 29.65
CA LEU A 828 -30.13 -35.48 29.08
C LEU A 828 -29.20 -35.97 30.20
N TYR A 829 -28.94 -37.28 30.26
CA TYR A 829 -28.20 -37.93 31.36
C TYR A 829 -26.69 -38.04 31.16
N ALA A 830 -26.20 -37.85 29.94
CA ALA A 830 -24.78 -37.85 29.61
C ALA A 830 -24.54 -37.07 28.31
N THR A 831 -23.34 -36.56 28.15
CA THR A 831 -22.91 -35.89 26.92
C THR A 831 -21.42 -36.15 26.66
N ASP A 832 -21.06 -36.24 25.38
CA ASP A 832 -19.68 -36.35 24.93
C ASP A 832 -19.09 -34.94 24.78
N LEU A 833 -17.97 -34.71 25.45
CA LEU A 833 -17.19 -33.48 25.35
C LEU A 833 -15.85 -33.79 24.68
N THR A 834 -15.47 -32.94 23.74
CA THR A 834 -14.13 -32.90 23.18
C THR A 834 -13.40 -31.73 23.81
N PHE A 835 -12.27 -31.99 24.44
CA PHE A 835 -11.39 -30.94 24.92
C PHE A 835 -10.24 -30.79 23.94
N THR A 836 -9.84 -29.56 23.67
CA THR A 836 -8.80 -29.20 22.71
C THR A 836 -7.83 -28.21 23.36
N ASP A 837 -6.61 -28.15 22.86
CA ASP A 837 -5.65 -27.06 23.10
C ASP A 837 -5.58 -26.52 24.55
N PRO A 838 -5.35 -27.37 25.58
CA PRO A 838 -5.16 -26.90 26.94
C PRO A 838 -4.03 -25.88 27.03
N VAL A 839 -4.30 -24.75 27.66
CA VAL A 839 -3.31 -23.70 27.90
C VAL A 839 -2.75 -23.84 29.31
N LEU A 840 -1.43 -24.02 29.38
CA LEU A 840 -0.67 -24.13 30.62
C LEU A 840 0.23 -22.90 30.77
N ARG A 841 0.27 -22.32 31.97
CA ARG A 841 1.34 -21.37 32.34
C ARG A 841 2.49 -22.16 32.94
N TRP A 842 3.68 -21.98 32.37
CA TRP A 842 4.91 -22.56 32.89
C TRP A 842 5.70 -21.51 33.68
N ASN A 843 5.76 -21.69 34.99
CA ASN A 843 6.27 -20.71 35.95
C ASN A 843 7.79 -20.74 36.06
N HIS A 844 8.47 -20.59 34.92
CA HIS A 844 9.93 -20.55 34.88
C HIS A 844 10.40 -19.31 34.11
N PRO A 845 11.13 -18.39 34.77
CA PRO A 845 11.56 -17.16 34.13
C PRO A 845 12.72 -17.38 33.16
N PHE A 846 12.85 -16.47 32.20
CA PHE A 846 14.00 -16.29 31.32
C PHE A 846 14.65 -14.94 31.61
N ASP A 847 15.94 -14.97 31.93
CA ASP A 847 16.79 -13.79 31.99
C ASP A 847 17.74 -13.80 30.79
N ILE A 848 17.50 -12.92 29.83
CA ILE A 848 18.21 -12.87 28.55
C ILE A 848 19.01 -11.57 28.49
N PRO A 849 20.34 -11.61 28.42
CA PRO A 849 21.13 -10.41 28.16
C PRO A 849 20.87 -9.95 26.72
N VAL A 850 20.39 -8.72 26.55
CA VAL A 850 20.09 -8.11 25.24
C VAL A 850 20.83 -6.78 25.10
N THR A 851 21.33 -6.47 23.90
CA THR A 851 21.85 -5.13 23.59
C THR A 851 20.85 -4.42 22.70
N ILE A 852 20.39 -3.26 23.15
CA ILE A 852 19.47 -2.40 22.42
C ILE A 852 20.28 -1.44 21.53
N PRO A 853 20.00 -1.39 20.22
CA PRO A 853 20.75 -0.56 19.26
C PRO A 853 20.49 0.95 19.38
#